data_AF-A0A117I764-F1
#
_entry.id   AF-A0A117I764-F1
#
_cell.length_a   1.000
_cell.length_b   1.000
_cell.length_c   1.000
_cell.angle_alpha   90.00
_cell.angle_beta   90.00
_cell.angle_gamma   90.00
#
_symmetry.space_group_name_H-M   'P 1'
#
loop_
_entity.id
_entity.type
_entity.pdbx_description
1 polymer ?
#
loop_
_entity_poly.entity_id
_entity_poly.type
_entity_poly.pdbx_seq_one_letter_code
_entity_poly.pdbx_strand_id
1 'polypeptide(L)'
;MLQEKLRVPEVSGLSRARLEGPLLSGSQTNVDLVVAPAGCGKTTLLAHVATASTRPVGWYRITSDDSTEPRMVAHLAAALSAVTDTGDARSMADLLAALDRRTSVCGVLILDDVHEIAETPAERALEQFISLRPRGLQLICGSRRMPDFNISRIRVSGSISETGSDDLRFRSWEVEELFASVYREPLRPEAAAALTRRTGGWAAGLQLFHLATVGRTAVERHQAVAGLGGRSKLVRSYLTRNVLAELPADRREFLLRTCTLGRLSGTACDALLGITGSHRILEDLESAQLFTFTDDGGVYFRYHEVLQSHLELALVEQYGPAAARECYRKSAGVLESLGETRSAARAFAKAGDWASVSRLVQDTGGPRIDATALDDAHLLPASTWQHDPWLALAHARRLVREGALTRAVEAYRHARTLYDEPNYQQMCRDESAVASAWLPADQARRAPGSGTLAHHWSAPLRQALVRSPDFTGDHRCADAREQLTCGLAAIAAGELRTARALLESIAGTVPAEGPVDVLAAVGADLALAALDLFDGAAADPSARFSTIAVAADNEGLPWVARLCHGLEQVSLIVSRDALWRLDSCSDIVDAAERVGDRWGAALLLFAAGLAKKRVGQDGSGELDGANRIFGELGAPVLQLWCRLVATDPNDTEPVIRELVEAGQALRSRGAQAVALGLLASARAGEGIAEAARMAETFGVPLLGHGDADAPRGAVATAAEVVEASLPPVAITCFGEYRIAIDGEVVGLNQLRPQARWVLQILSAAPGHDHHRELLEDILWPGVDHQVACHRLQVAVSSVRTMFGQADLVIGRRGESYRLELGERSTVDVRDFTDALARAAAASARGDLHGRMTARHEAMNLYTGELLPEISGSSYLDAERDRLQRAAAAAAAALAADHRGLGEFEQALVMAQRSVQLEPYQDTAWAVLAELHEALGDHSSAELVRHEYARMQADLEPSHL
;
A
#
# COMPACT_ATOMS: atom_id res chain seq x y z
N MET A 1 -24.17 37.54 -3.27
CA MET A 1 -22.77 37.85 -3.64
C MET A 1 -21.82 37.77 -2.46
N LEU A 2 -21.70 38.74 -1.53
CA LEU A 2 -20.71 38.63 -0.43
C LEU A 2 -20.95 37.43 0.49
N GLN A 3 -22.20 37.20 0.92
CA GLN A 3 -22.55 36.05 1.76
C GLN A 3 -22.25 34.69 1.10
N GLU A 4 -22.28 34.60 -0.24
CA GLU A 4 -21.96 33.35 -0.96
C GLU A 4 -20.46 33.08 -1.03
N LYS A 5 -19.62 34.12 -0.97
CA LYS A 5 -18.16 33.97 -0.91
C LYS A 5 -17.67 33.49 0.46
N LEU A 6 -18.44 33.78 1.52
CA LEU A 6 -18.03 33.54 2.91
C LEU A 6 -18.68 32.30 3.55
N ARG A 7 -19.67 31.71 2.88
CA ARG A 7 -20.37 30.53 3.38
C ARG A 7 -19.63 29.26 2.97
N VAL A 8 -19.36 28.39 3.94
CA VAL A 8 -18.87 27.02 3.70
C VAL A 8 -19.90 26.29 2.80
N PRO A 9 -19.48 25.73 1.66
CA PRO A 9 -20.35 24.94 0.81
C PRO A 9 -20.97 23.77 1.58
N GLU A 10 -22.23 23.43 1.29
CA GLU A 10 -22.85 22.24 1.89
C GLU A 10 -22.06 20.98 1.49
N VAL A 11 -21.68 20.22 2.51
CA VAL A 11 -20.89 19.00 2.35
C VAL A 11 -21.72 17.98 1.57
N SER A 12 -21.38 17.82 0.31
CA SER A 12 -21.94 16.81 -0.59
C SER A 12 -20.78 16.09 -1.27
N GLY A 13 -20.57 14.83 -0.90
CA GLY A 13 -19.43 14.04 -1.37
C GLY A 13 -18.87 13.11 -0.29
N LEU A 14 -18.02 12.18 -0.70
CA LEU A 14 -17.42 11.19 0.20
C LEU A 14 -16.37 11.85 1.10
N SER A 15 -16.40 11.56 2.41
CA SER A 15 -15.32 11.92 3.35
C SER A 15 -14.12 11.00 3.11
N ARG A 16 -12.93 11.60 3.05
CA ARG A 16 -11.67 10.92 2.74
C ARG A 16 -10.66 11.16 3.84
N ALA A 17 -10.72 10.34 4.88
CA ALA A 17 -9.90 10.44 6.08
C ALA A 17 -8.39 10.57 5.79
N ARG A 18 -7.87 9.92 4.74
CA ARG A 18 -6.46 10.00 4.35
C ARG A 18 -6.01 11.41 3.94
N LEU A 19 -6.93 12.26 3.48
CA LEU A 19 -6.66 13.64 3.04
C LEU A 19 -7.13 14.67 4.07
N GLU A 20 -8.21 14.37 4.79
CA GLU A 20 -8.73 15.22 5.86
C GLU A 20 -7.82 15.18 7.08
N GLY A 21 -7.30 14.00 7.45
CA GLY A 21 -6.46 13.79 8.62
C GLY A 21 -5.26 14.74 8.67
N PRO A 22 -4.41 14.82 7.62
CA PRO A 22 -3.29 15.76 7.57
C PRO A 22 -3.70 17.23 7.70
N LEU A 23 -4.81 17.63 7.06
CA LEU A 23 -5.32 19.01 7.09
C LEU A 23 -5.95 19.38 8.45
N LEU A 24 -6.53 18.40 9.15
CA LEU A 24 -7.14 18.58 10.48
C LEU A 24 -6.12 18.53 11.62
N SER A 25 -5.07 17.71 11.48
CA SER A 25 -4.01 17.49 12.49
C SER A 25 -2.83 18.46 12.40
N GLY A 26 -2.79 19.31 11.36
CA GLY A 26 -1.70 20.23 11.08
C GLY A 26 -1.25 21.02 12.31
N SER A 27 0.07 21.03 12.56
CA SER A 27 0.68 21.79 13.65
C SER A 27 0.31 23.28 13.54
N GLN A 28 0.34 24.00 14.66
CA GLN A 28 0.00 25.43 14.77
C GLN A 28 0.98 26.38 14.03
N THR A 29 1.53 25.99 12.88
CA THR A 29 2.41 26.82 12.06
C THR A 29 2.24 26.67 10.54
N ASN A 30 1.40 25.77 10.03
CA ASN A 30 1.41 25.42 8.60
C ASN A 30 0.45 26.23 7.70
N VAL A 31 0.90 26.47 6.46
CA VAL A 31 0.12 26.82 5.27
C VAL A 31 -0.06 25.55 4.47
N ASP A 32 -1.28 25.05 4.34
CA ASP A 32 -1.59 23.88 3.54
C ASP A 32 -2.04 24.32 2.14
N LEU A 33 -1.32 23.91 1.10
CA LEU A 33 -1.65 24.20 -0.29
C LEU A 33 -2.29 22.95 -0.92
N VAL A 34 -3.54 23.06 -1.35
CA VAL A 34 -4.25 22.04 -2.11
C VAL A 34 -4.29 22.50 -3.57
N VAL A 35 -3.40 21.94 -4.39
CA VAL A 35 -3.18 22.37 -5.78
C VAL A 35 -3.59 21.27 -6.75
N ALA A 36 -4.64 21.52 -7.54
CA ALA A 36 -5.10 20.59 -8.56
C ALA A 36 -6.05 21.26 -9.58
N PRO A 37 -6.21 20.70 -10.79
CA PRO A 37 -7.18 21.17 -11.78
C PRO A 37 -8.62 21.34 -11.29
N ALA A 38 -9.43 21.99 -12.13
CA ALA A 38 -10.87 21.95 -11.98
C ALA A 38 -11.39 20.50 -11.99
N GLY A 39 -12.37 20.20 -11.12
CA GLY A 39 -13.03 18.90 -11.10
C GLY A 39 -12.33 17.78 -10.32
N CYS A 40 -11.20 18.03 -9.65
CA CYS A 40 -10.53 17.03 -8.79
C CYS A 40 -11.12 16.91 -7.37
N GLY A 41 -12.15 17.69 -7.02
CA GLY A 41 -12.80 17.65 -5.70
C GLY A 41 -12.14 18.50 -4.61
N LYS A 42 -11.30 19.49 -4.97
CA LYS A 42 -10.65 20.41 -4.01
C LYS A 42 -11.63 21.08 -3.07
N THR A 43 -12.61 21.82 -3.61
CA THR A 43 -13.63 22.53 -2.83
C THR A 43 -14.41 21.58 -1.91
N THR A 44 -14.67 20.35 -2.35
CA THR A 44 -15.33 19.31 -1.54
C THR A 44 -14.46 18.86 -0.37
N LEU A 45 -13.16 18.61 -0.60
CA LEU A 45 -12.21 18.30 0.48
C LEU A 45 -12.12 19.44 1.49
N LEU A 46 -11.98 20.68 1.01
CA LEU A 46 -11.90 21.86 1.85
C LEU A 46 -13.18 22.05 2.69
N ALA A 47 -14.36 21.81 2.11
CA ALA A 47 -15.63 21.88 2.83
C ALA A 47 -15.77 20.77 3.90
N HIS A 48 -15.27 19.56 3.64
CA HIS A 48 -15.19 18.48 4.63
C HIS A 48 -14.29 18.87 5.81
N VAL A 49 -13.10 19.39 5.53
CA VAL A 49 -12.18 19.88 6.58
C VAL A 49 -12.80 21.03 7.38
N ALA A 50 -13.47 21.97 6.71
CA ALA A 50 -14.18 23.07 7.35
C ALA A 50 -15.24 22.58 8.34
N THR A 51 -15.93 21.50 7.98
CA THR A 51 -17.04 20.93 8.76
C THR A 51 -16.55 20.00 9.87
N ALA A 52 -15.46 19.27 9.64
CA ALA A 52 -14.86 18.34 10.58
C ALA A 52 -13.95 19.02 11.61
N SER A 53 -13.53 20.28 11.35
CA SER A 53 -12.71 21.06 12.27
C SER A 53 -13.41 21.34 13.59
N THR A 54 -12.74 21.04 14.70
CA THR A 54 -13.18 21.42 16.06
C THR A 54 -12.83 22.87 16.42
N ARG A 55 -12.00 23.52 15.62
CA ARG A 55 -11.62 24.94 15.76
C ARG A 55 -12.54 25.84 14.92
N PRO A 56 -12.73 27.12 15.31
CA PRO A 56 -13.46 28.09 14.48
C PRO A 56 -12.89 28.18 13.07
N VAL A 57 -13.76 28.15 12.06
CA VAL A 57 -13.37 28.15 10.64
C VAL A 57 -13.89 29.41 9.94
N GLY A 58 -12.98 30.17 9.34
CA GLY A 58 -13.29 31.20 8.35
C GLY A 58 -13.19 30.62 6.94
N TRP A 59 -14.19 30.87 6.10
CA TRP A 59 -14.19 30.45 4.70
C TRP A 59 -14.19 31.68 3.79
N TYR A 60 -13.33 31.68 2.78
CA TYR A 60 -13.31 32.71 1.76
C TYR A 60 -13.06 32.11 0.38
N ARG A 61 -14.07 32.20 -0.49
CA ARG A 61 -13.95 31.91 -1.91
C ARG A 61 -13.57 33.17 -2.69
N ILE A 62 -12.40 33.13 -3.31
CA ILE A 62 -11.83 34.23 -4.08
C ILE A 62 -12.40 34.22 -5.50
N THR A 63 -12.68 35.41 -6.06
CA THR A 63 -13.01 35.57 -7.49
C THR A 63 -12.20 36.71 -8.10
N SER A 64 -12.11 36.78 -9.43
CA SER A 64 -11.40 37.85 -10.16
C SER A 64 -11.80 39.30 -9.76
N ASP A 65 -12.99 39.52 -9.21
CA ASP A 65 -13.44 40.82 -8.67
C ASP A 65 -12.64 41.28 -7.43
N ASP A 66 -11.87 40.38 -6.82
CA ASP A 66 -11.04 40.59 -5.63
C ASP A 66 -9.58 40.96 -5.97
N SER A 67 -9.28 41.23 -7.24
CA SER A 67 -7.95 41.59 -7.77
C SER A 67 -7.30 42.86 -7.16
N THR A 68 -8.00 43.59 -6.30
CA THR A 68 -7.49 44.79 -5.62
C THR A 68 -7.38 44.56 -4.12
N GLU A 69 -6.32 45.07 -3.50
CA GLU A 69 -6.07 44.92 -2.06
C GLU A 69 -7.26 45.33 -1.18
N PRO A 70 -7.90 46.51 -1.32
CA PRO A 70 -8.97 46.90 -0.39
C PRO A 70 -10.18 45.97 -0.42
N ARG A 71 -10.51 45.41 -1.60
CA ARG A 71 -11.61 44.45 -1.74
C ARG A 71 -11.28 43.11 -1.12
N MET A 72 -10.08 42.60 -1.39
CA MET A 72 -9.60 41.37 -0.79
C MET A 72 -9.55 41.48 0.74
N VAL A 73 -9.03 42.58 1.27
CA VAL A 73 -8.95 42.82 2.73
C VAL A 73 -10.35 42.84 3.35
N ALA A 74 -11.31 43.51 2.72
CA ALA A 74 -12.69 43.54 3.23
C ALA A 74 -13.32 42.13 3.31
N HIS A 75 -13.10 41.30 2.28
CA HIS A 75 -13.63 39.93 2.26
C HIS A 75 -12.87 38.98 3.19
N LEU A 76 -11.54 39.13 3.27
CA LEU A 76 -10.68 38.38 4.19
C LEU A 76 -11.02 38.69 5.65
N ALA A 77 -11.21 39.97 5.99
CA ALA A 77 -11.62 40.41 7.32
C ALA A 77 -13.01 39.84 7.69
N ALA A 78 -13.93 39.79 6.74
CA ALA A 78 -15.26 39.21 6.92
C ALA A 78 -15.25 37.67 7.05
N ALA A 79 -14.31 36.97 6.40
CA ALA A 79 -14.11 35.53 6.62
C ALA A 79 -13.50 35.26 8.00
N LEU A 80 -12.53 36.10 8.40
CA LEU A 80 -11.86 36.01 9.70
C LEU A 80 -12.78 36.34 10.86
N SER A 81 -13.89 37.09 10.68
CA SER A 81 -14.82 37.39 11.76
C SER A 81 -15.46 36.13 12.40
N ALA A 82 -15.45 35.00 11.70
CA ALA A 82 -15.86 33.70 12.25
C ALA A 82 -14.83 33.11 13.25
N VAL A 83 -13.58 33.58 13.19
CA VAL A 83 -12.46 33.13 14.02
C VAL A 83 -12.11 34.18 15.08
N THR A 84 -12.06 35.46 14.70
CA THR A 84 -11.66 36.55 15.57
C THR A 84 -12.17 37.90 15.05
N ASP A 85 -12.41 38.86 15.94
CA ASP A 85 -12.84 40.20 15.57
C ASP A 85 -11.69 41.04 14.99
N THR A 86 -11.84 41.41 13.72
CA THR A 86 -10.85 42.10 12.87
C THR A 86 -11.04 43.61 12.81
N GLY A 87 -12.13 44.17 13.36
CA GLY A 87 -12.47 45.59 13.26
C GLY A 87 -12.66 46.12 11.82
N ASP A 88 -12.62 47.45 11.65
CA ASP A 88 -12.79 48.11 10.34
C ASP A 88 -11.47 48.19 9.55
N ALA A 89 -10.82 47.05 9.29
CA ALA A 89 -9.58 47.00 8.51
C ALA A 89 -9.82 47.43 7.04
N ARG A 90 -9.05 48.42 6.55
CA ARG A 90 -9.16 48.95 5.17
C ARG A 90 -7.95 48.63 4.28
N SER A 91 -6.87 48.14 4.87
CA SER A 91 -5.64 47.71 4.21
C SER A 91 -5.11 46.42 4.85
N MET A 92 -4.20 45.72 4.18
CA MET A 92 -3.63 44.50 4.73
C MET A 92 -2.84 44.76 6.01
N ALA A 93 -2.17 45.91 6.09
CA ALA A 93 -1.46 46.35 7.27
C ALA A 93 -2.40 46.57 8.47
N ASP A 94 -3.57 47.18 8.25
CA ASP A 94 -4.57 47.39 9.31
C ASP A 94 -5.09 46.05 9.86
N LEU A 95 -5.33 45.09 8.95
CA LEU A 95 -5.82 43.75 9.30
C LEU A 95 -4.80 42.99 10.15
N LEU A 96 -3.53 42.97 9.72
CA LEU A 96 -2.44 42.36 10.47
C LEU A 96 -2.24 43.03 11.84
N ALA A 97 -2.27 44.36 11.91
CA ALA A 97 -2.16 45.10 13.17
C ALA A 97 -3.37 44.86 14.10
N ALA A 98 -4.56 44.56 13.56
CA ALA A 98 -5.72 44.15 14.34
C ALA A 98 -5.54 42.74 14.92
N LEU A 99 -4.98 41.81 14.13
CA LEU A 99 -4.69 40.44 14.54
C LEU A 99 -3.56 40.37 15.58
N ASP A 100 -2.49 41.15 15.43
CA ASP A 100 -1.36 41.22 16.37
C ASP A 100 -1.76 41.74 17.76
N ARG A 101 -2.80 42.56 17.84
CA ARG A 101 -3.35 43.06 19.11
C ARG A 101 -4.11 42.00 19.90
N ARG A 102 -4.36 40.83 19.33
CA ARG A 102 -5.05 39.71 19.98
C ARG A 102 -4.01 38.69 20.48
N THR A 103 -4.08 38.36 21.76
CA THR A 103 -3.13 37.47 22.43
C THR A 103 -3.31 35.98 22.09
N SER A 104 -4.46 35.57 21.56
CA SER A 104 -4.75 34.17 21.20
C SER A 104 -5.76 34.07 20.05
N VAL A 105 -5.28 34.13 18.80
CA VAL A 105 -6.09 33.77 17.62
C VAL A 105 -5.88 32.28 17.35
N CYS A 106 -6.90 31.46 17.58
CA CYS A 106 -6.88 30.02 17.29
C CYS A 106 -8.03 29.68 16.34
N GLY A 107 -7.70 29.25 15.12
CA GLY A 107 -8.70 28.91 14.11
C GLY A 107 -8.10 28.47 12.79
N VAL A 108 -8.97 28.11 11.87
CA VAL A 108 -8.61 27.72 10.50
C VAL A 108 -9.20 28.74 9.53
N LEU A 109 -8.38 29.27 8.64
CA LEU A 109 -8.82 30.08 7.52
C LEU A 109 -8.65 29.28 6.23
N ILE A 110 -9.74 29.08 5.50
CA ILE A 110 -9.76 28.37 4.23
C ILE A 110 -9.99 29.36 3.10
N LEU A 111 -9.04 29.43 2.18
CA LEU A 111 -9.08 30.23 0.97
C LEU A 111 -9.29 29.31 -0.24
N ASP A 112 -10.43 29.40 -0.93
CA ASP A 112 -10.68 28.61 -2.14
C ASP A 112 -10.54 29.48 -3.40
N ASP A 113 -10.16 28.84 -4.51
CA ASP A 113 -9.94 29.46 -5.82
C ASP A 113 -8.84 30.57 -5.85
N VAL A 114 -7.72 30.43 -5.12
CA VAL A 114 -6.63 31.45 -5.02
C VAL A 114 -6.04 31.90 -6.37
N HIS A 115 -5.95 31.00 -7.36
CA HIS A 115 -5.53 31.32 -8.73
C HIS A 115 -6.27 32.49 -9.41
N GLU A 116 -7.48 32.87 -8.97
CA GLU A 116 -8.28 33.96 -9.54
C GLU A 116 -7.65 35.36 -9.36
N ILE A 117 -6.77 35.53 -8.37
CA ILE A 117 -6.07 36.80 -8.10
C ILE A 117 -4.60 36.77 -8.51
N ALA A 118 -4.15 35.71 -9.17
CA ALA A 118 -2.75 35.59 -9.50
C ALA A 118 -2.29 36.69 -10.50
N GLU A 119 -1.08 37.18 -10.31
CA GLU A 119 -0.45 38.34 -10.97
C GLU A 119 -1.12 39.70 -10.66
N THR A 120 -1.95 39.77 -9.62
CA THR A 120 -2.64 41.02 -9.22
C THR A 120 -2.05 41.63 -7.94
N PRO A 121 -2.34 42.91 -7.62
CA PRO A 121 -1.97 43.49 -6.33
C PRO A 121 -2.52 42.72 -5.11
N ALA A 122 -3.65 42.02 -5.26
CA ALA A 122 -4.24 41.22 -4.20
C ALA A 122 -3.38 39.99 -3.85
N GLU A 123 -2.75 39.33 -4.83
CA GLU A 123 -1.85 38.19 -4.56
C GLU A 123 -0.64 38.61 -3.70
N ARG A 124 -0.08 39.80 -3.96
CA ARG A 124 1.02 40.36 -3.15
C ARG A 124 0.58 40.68 -1.72
N ALA A 125 -0.64 41.20 -1.56
CA ALA A 125 -1.20 41.44 -0.24
C ALA A 125 -1.42 40.13 0.52
N LEU A 126 -1.89 39.07 -0.16
CA LEU A 126 -2.03 37.73 0.42
C LEU A 126 -0.68 37.15 0.83
N GLU A 127 0.37 37.31 0.02
CA GLU A 127 1.73 36.87 0.38
C GLU A 127 2.22 37.55 1.68
N GLN A 128 1.94 38.84 1.84
CA GLN A 128 2.23 39.58 3.06
C GLN A 128 1.43 39.03 4.26
N PHE A 129 0.15 38.72 4.07
CA PHE A 129 -0.69 38.11 5.10
C PHE A 129 -0.15 36.75 5.54
N ILE A 130 0.19 35.88 4.59
CA ILE A 130 0.76 34.56 4.85
C ILE A 130 2.01 34.67 5.72
N SER A 131 2.87 35.65 5.42
CA SER A 131 4.15 35.84 6.11
C SER A 131 4.02 36.41 7.52
N LEU A 132 2.98 37.20 7.81
CA LEU A 132 2.86 37.98 9.04
C LEU A 132 1.68 37.57 9.94
N ARG A 133 0.88 36.58 9.55
CA ARG A 133 -0.27 36.13 10.34
C ARG A 133 0.13 35.57 11.73
N PRO A 134 -0.75 35.63 12.74
CA PRO A 134 -0.53 34.96 14.01
C PRO A 134 -0.36 33.44 13.86
N ARG A 135 0.51 32.84 14.66
CA ARG A 135 0.83 31.39 14.58
C ARG A 135 -0.38 30.47 14.83
N GLY A 136 -1.28 30.84 15.75
CA GLY A 136 -2.47 30.03 16.02
C GLY A 136 -3.52 30.01 14.89
N LEU A 137 -3.32 30.77 13.80
CA LEU A 137 -4.17 30.74 12.61
C LEU A 137 -3.58 29.82 11.54
N GLN A 138 -4.16 28.63 11.39
CA GLN A 138 -3.85 27.73 10.28
C GLN A 138 -4.47 28.26 8.99
N LEU A 139 -3.72 28.18 7.89
CA LEU A 139 -4.18 28.63 6.58
C LEU A 139 -4.22 27.46 5.61
N ILE A 140 -5.36 27.22 4.97
CA ILE A 140 -5.53 26.20 3.94
C ILE A 140 -5.95 26.90 2.64
N CYS A 141 -5.19 26.72 1.56
CA CYS A 141 -5.41 27.38 0.28
C CYS A 141 -5.69 26.35 -0.83
N GLY A 142 -6.85 26.45 -1.48
CA GLY A 142 -7.19 25.75 -2.71
C GLY A 142 -6.79 26.56 -3.94
N SER A 143 -6.04 25.97 -4.86
CA SER A 143 -5.67 26.61 -6.13
C SER A 143 -5.65 25.64 -7.31
N ARG A 144 -5.80 26.16 -8.54
CA ARG A 144 -5.64 25.38 -9.78
C ARG A 144 -4.23 25.34 -10.31
N ARG A 145 -3.46 26.40 -10.04
CA ARG A 145 -2.04 26.53 -10.35
C ARG A 145 -1.26 26.78 -9.07
N MET A 146 0.02 26.46 -9.07
CA MET A 146 0.89 26.88 -7.98
C MET A 146 0.90 28.41 -7.92
N PRO A 147 0.59 29.04 -6.77
CA PRO A 147 0.69 30.49 -6.63
C PRO A 147 2.16 30.93 -6.67
N ASP A 148 2.45 32.11 -7.25
CA ASP A 148 3.80 32.66 -7.39
C ASP A 148 4.32 33.32 -6.10
N PHE A 149 3.86 32.88 -4.93
CA PHE A 149 4.42 33.31 -3.65
C PHE A 149 5.92 33.01 -3.64
N ASN A 150 6.71 33.75 -2.86
CA ASN A 150 8.09 33.37 -2.59
C ASN A 150 8.14 32.13 -1.67
N ILE A 151 7.73 30.98 -2.22
CA ILE A 151 7.62 29.68 -1.57
C ILE A 151 8.98 29.27 -1.02
N SER A 152 10.09 29.67 -1.66
CA SER A 152 11.46 29.44 -1.16
C SER A 152 11.68 30.06 0.22
N ARG A 153 11.14 31.25 0.49
CA ARG A 153 11.25 31.91 1.80
C ARG A 153 10.35 31.29 2.87
N ILE A 154 9.17 30.79 2.47
CA ILE A 154 8.18 30.18 3.39
C ILE A 154 8.52 28.69 3.66
N ARG A 155 9.22 28.02 2.71
CA ARG A 155 9.79 26.68 2.89
C ARG A 155 10.95 26.66 3.89
N VAL A 156 11.81 27.68 3.87
CA VAL A 156 12.95 27.80 4.81
C VAL A 156 12.50 27.96 6.27
N SER A 157 11.25 28.40 6.53
CA SER A 157 10.66 28.43 7.87
C SER A 157 9.91 27.15 8.27
N GLY A 158 9.87 26.11 7.42
CA GLY A 158 9.30 24.80 7.73
C GLY A 158 7.76 24.73 7.76
N SER A 159 7.07 25.61 7.04
CA SER A 159 5.64 25.89 7.30
C SER A 159 4.70 25.67 6.10
N ILE A 160 5.05 24.87 5.08
CA ILE A 160 4.16 24.56 3.94
C ILE A 160 4.00 23.05 3.75
N SER A 161 2.75 22.58 3.65
CA SER A 161 2.38 21.25 3.16
C SER A 161 1.69 21.37 1.80
N GLU A 162 1.95 20.46 0.87
CA GLU A 162 1.36 20.47 -0.47
C GLU A 162 0.59 19.16 -0.73
N THR A 163 -0.67 19.29 -1.17
CA THR A 163 -1.51 18.19 -1.64
C THR A 163 -1.79 18.39 -3.12
N GLY A 164 -1.28 17.47 -3.94
CA GLY A 164 -1.33 17.57 -5.40
C GLY A 164 -2.54 16.91 -6.06
N SER A 165 -2.57 16.97 -7.39
CA SER A 165 -3.57 16.30 -8.22
C SER A 165 -3.64 14.78 -7.98
N ASP A 166 -2.50 14.12 -7.84
CA ASP A 166 -2.42 12.66 -7.67
C ASP A 166 -2.91 12.19 -6.30
N ASP A 167 -2.72 13.01 -5.28
CA ASP A 167 -3.25 12.79 -3.94
C ASP A 167 -4.77 12.89 -3.93
N LEU A 168 -5.35 13.81 -4.71
CA LEU A 168 -6.79 14.02 -4.78
C LEU A 168 -7.53 12.97 -5.61
N ARG A 169 -6.85 12.06 -6.31
CA ARG A 169 -7.50 10.99 -7.08
C ARG A 169 -8.22 10.01 -6.17
N PHE A 170 -9.42 9.62 -6.57
CA PHE A 170 -10.17 8.55 -5.92
C PHE A 170 -9.49 7.21 -6.16
N ARG A 171 -9.30 6.46 -5.07
CA ARG A 171 -8.91 5.05 -5.10
C ARG A 171 -10.11 4.17 -5.41
N SER A 172 -9.90 2.95 -5.89
CA SER A 172 -10.99 2.04 -6.27
C SER A 172 -12.00 1.80 -5.13
N TRP A 173 -11.50 1.66 -3.90
CA TRP A 173 -12.33 1.54 -2.70
C TRP A 173 -13.08 2.84 -2.35
N GLU A 174 -12.48 4.02 -2.60
CA GLU A 174 -13.18 5.31 -2.45
C GLU A 174 -14.27 5.47 -3.51
N VAL A 175 -14.07 4.94 -4.73
CA VAL A 175 -15.11 4.93 -5.77
C VAL A 175 -16.26 4.00 -5.40
N GLU A 176 -15.96 2.81 -4.87
CA GLU A 176 -16.98 1.90 -4.36
C GLU A 176 -17.81 2.58 -3.27
N GLU A 177 -17.15 3.14 -2.25
CA GLU A 177 -17.79 3.82 -1.14
C GLU A 177 -18.60 5.05 -1.61
N LEU A 178 -18.07 5.84 -2.55
CA LEU A 178 -18.76 6.99 -3.15
C LEU A 178 -20.08 6.55 -3.82
N PHE A 179 -20.07 5.44 -4.57
CA PHE A 179 -21.27 4.94 -5.24
C PHE A 179 -22.25 4.30 -4.25
N ALA A 180 -21.77 3.65 -3.20
CA ALA A 180 -22.61 3.01 -2.19
C ALA A 180 -23.26 4.02 -1.22
N SER A 181 -22.47 4.90 -0.61
CA SER A 181 -22.92 5.77 0.49
C SER A 181 -23.44 7.13 0.03
N VAL A 182 -22.78 7.74 -0.96
CA VAL A 182 -23.11 9.10 -1.42
C VAL A 182 -24.14 9.07 -2.54
N TYR A 183 -23.86 8.32 -3.61
CA TYR A 183 -24.78 8.23 -4.75
C TYR A 183 -25.93 7.24 -4.53
N ARG A 184 -25.84 6.38 -3.51
CA ARG A 184 -26.85 5.33 -3.19
C ARG A 184 -27.16 4.42 -4.37
N GLU A 185 -26.17 4.21 -5.22
CA GLU A 185 -26.25 3.42 -6.45
C GLU A 185 -24.98 2.54 -6.55
N PRO A 186 -24.86 1.49 -5.73
CA PRO A 186 -23.61 0.75 -5.56
C PRO A 186 -23.09 0.16 -6.88
N LEU A 187 -21.76 0.16 -7.00
CA LEU A 187 -21.03 -0.51 -8.05
C LEU A 187 -20.40 -1.78 -7.49
N ARG A 188 -20.31 -2.83 -8.30
CA ARG A 188 -19.48 -3.99 -7.97
C ARG A 188 -18.00 -3.59 -7.96
N PRO A 189 -17.15 -4.22 -7.14
CA PRO A 189 -15.73 -3.90 -7.06
C PRO A 189 -15.02 -3.89 -8.43
N GLU A 190 -15.34 -4.80 -9.35
CA GLU A 190 -14.73 -4.85 -10.68
C GLU A 190 -15.15 -3.64 -11.53
N ALA A 191 -16.40 -3.20 -11.39
CA ALA A 191 -16.89 -2.00 -12.05
C ALA A 191 -16.33 -0.73 -11.40
N ALA A 192 -16.19 -0.67 -10.08
CA ALA A 192 -15.55 0.44 -9.40
C ALA A 192 -14.07 0.54 -9.78
N ALA A 193 -13.34 -0.58 -9.82
CA ALA A 193 -11.94 -0.64 -10.26
C ALA A 193 -11.79 -0.30 -11.75
N ALA A 194 -12.65 -0.84 -12.63
CA ALA A 194 -12.63 -0.49 -14.05
C ALA A 194 -12.98 0.99 -14.26
N LEU A 195 -13.98 1.52 -13.56
CA LEU A 195 -14.34 2.93 -13.60
C LEU A 195 -13.19 3.81 -13.09
N THR A 196 -12.52 3.41 -12.01
CA THR A 196 -11.37 4.10 -11.43
C THR A 196 -10.21 4.14 -12.41
N ARG A 197 -9.84 2.99 -13.01
CA ARG A 197 -8.79 2.92 -14.05
C ARG A 197 -9.11 3.86 -15.20
N ARG A 198 -10.31 3.72 -15.77
CA ARG A 198 -10.75 4.49 -16.95
C ARG A 198 -10.90 5.98 -16.72
N THR A 199 -11.20 6.39 -15.49
CA THR A 199 -11.33 7.80 -15.11
C THR A 199 -10.06 8.35 -14.47
N GLY A 200 -9.04 7.51 -14.22
CA GLY A 200 -7.88 7.86 -13.42
C GLY A 200 -8.24 8.31 -11.99
N GLY A 201 -9.37 7.87 -11.44
CA GLY A 201 -9.88 8.33 -10.14
C GLY A 201 -10.35 9.79 -10.12
N TRP A 202 -10.63 10.39 -11.28
CA TRP A 202 -11.00 11.79 -11.37
C TRP A 202 -12.43 12.06 -10.88
N ALA A 203 -12.58 12.85 -9.81
CA ALA A 203 -13.87 13.09 -9.14
C ALA A 203 -14.97 13.59 -10.10
N ALA A 204 -14.67 14.53 -11.00
CA ALA A 204 -15.63 14.98 -12.01
C ALA A 204 -16.00 13.88 -13.01
N GLY A 205 -15.06 13.02 -13.38
CA GLY A 205 -15.32 11.85 -14.23
C GLY A 205 -16.31 10.88 -13.58
N LEU A 206 -16.16 10.64 -12.28
CA LEU A 206 -17.04 9.79 -11.48
C LEU A 206 -18.45 10.39 -11.34
N GLN A 207 -18.54 11.69 -11.03
CA GLN A 207 -19.81 12.41 -10.95
C GLN A 207 -20.56 12.39 -12.29
N LEU A 208 -19.87 12.60 -13.40
CA LEU A 208 -20.47 12.57 -14.73
C LEU A 208 -20.93 11.16 -15.11
N PHE A 209 -20.19 10.13 -14.71
CA PHE A 209 -20.62 8.75 -14.88
C PHE A 209 -21.88 8.44 -14.07
N HIS A 210 -21.93 8.85 -12.80
CA HIS A 210 -23.14 8.73 -11.99
C HIS A 210 -24.32 9.43 -12.66
N LEU A 211 -24.19 10.71 -13.02
CA LEU A 211 -25.24 11.48 -13.72
C LEU A 211 -25.71 10.83 -15.03
N ALA A 212 -24.81 10.16 -15.77
CA ALA A 212 -25.13 9.46 -17.01
C ALA A 212 -25.87 8.12 -16.79
N THR A 213 -25.82 7.58 -15.57
CA THR A 213 -26.33 6.24 -15.21
C THR A 213 -27.40 6.27 -14.12
N VAL A 214 -27.81 7.45 -13.66
CA VAL A 214 -28.94 7.62 -12.73
C VAL A 214 -30.17 6.90 -13.26
N GLY A 215 -30.79 6.11 -12.38
CA GLY A 215 -32.02 5.36 -12.71
C GLY A 215 -31.81 4.09 -13.55
N ARG A 216 -30.55 3.73 -13.87
CA ARG A 216 -30.22 2.43 -14.48
C ARG A 216 -30.10 1.34 -13.42
N THR A 217 -30.38 0.10 -13.81
CA THR A 217 -30.12 -1.07 -12.97
C THR A 217 -28.61 -1.26 -12.74
N ALA A 218 -28.23 -1.99 -11.68
CA ALA A 218 -26.82 -2.27 -11.39
C ALA A 218 -26.10 -2.99 -12.57
N VAL A 219 -26.82 -3.87 -13.28
CA VAL A 219 -26.33 -4.57 -14.47
C VAL A 219 -26.07 -3.60 -15.63
N GLU A 220 -26.99 -2.69 -15.91
CA GLU A 220 -26.84 -1.68 -16.96
C GLU A 220 -25.75 -0.65 -16.62
N ARG A 221 -25.55 -0.33 -15.34
CA ARG A 221 -24.46 0.53 -14.87
C ARG A 221 -23.11 -0.17 -15.04
N HIS A 222 -23.03 -1.47 -14.71
CA HIS A 222 -21.83 -2.28 -14.97
C HIS A 222 -21.51 -2.35 -16.48
N GLN A 223 -22.52 -2.56 -17.33
CA GLN A 223 -22.36 -2.50 -18.79
C GLN A 223 -21.94 -1.10 -19.28
N ALA A 224 -22.43 -0.03 -18.65
CA ALA A 224 -22.00 1.33 -18.93
C ALA A 224 -20.55 1.58 -18.51
N VAL A 225 -20.06 0.95 -17.44
CA VAL A 225 -18.63 0.93 -17.09
C VAL A 225 -17.83 0.22 -18.15
N ALA A 226 -18.32 -0.88 -18.76
CA ALA A 226 -17.64 -1.54 -19.88
C ALA A 226 -17.67 -0.68 -21.17
N GLY A 227 -18.76 0.04 -21.40
CA GLY A 227 -18.97 0.92 -22.56
C GLY A 227 -18.40 2.34 -22.45
N LEU A 228 -17.85 2.73 -21.30
CA LEU A 228 -17.28 4.06 -20.97
C LEU A 228 -16.03 4.46 -21.81
N GLY A 229 -15.75 3.77 -22.92
CA GLY A 229 -14.60 4.03 -23.77
C GLY A 229 -14.90 5.16 -24.73
N GLY A 230 -14.13 6.25 -24.65
CA GLY A 230 -14.05 7.37 -25.60
C GLY A 230 -15.32 8.09 -26.05
N ARG A 231 -16.53 7.57 -25.79
CA ARG A 231 -17.78 7.95 -26.48
C ARG A 231 -18.84 8.57 -25.55
N SER A 232 -18.53 8.80 -24.26
CA SER A 232 -19.48 9.47 -23.36
C SER A 232 -19.64 10.95 -23.73
N LYS A 233 -20.80 11.30 -24.32
CA LYS A 233 -21.14 12.69 -24.70
C LYS A 233 -21.05 13.67 -23.52
N LEU A 234 -21.28 13.22 -22.28
CA LEU A 234 -21.27 14.04 -21.07
C LEU A 234 -19.84 14.40 -20.63
N VAL A 235 -18.94 13.41 -20.59
CA VAL A 235 -17.50 13.64 -20.33
C VAL A 235 -16.89 14.54 -21.40
N ARG A 236 -17.27 14.31 -22.67
CA ARG A 236 -16.89 15.14 -23.81
C ARG A 236 -17.32 16.60 -23.64
N SER A 237 -18.59 16.84 -23.30
CA SER A 237 -19.09 18.21 -23.14
C SER A 237 -18.44 18.96 -21.98
N TYR A 238 -17.98 18.26 -20.94
CA TYR A 238 -17.27 18.86 -19.83
C TYR A 238 -15.82 19.19 -20.19
N LEU A 239 -15.06 18.25 -20.74
CA LEU A 239 -13.67 18.47 -21.16
C LEU A 239 -13.55 19.57 -22.21
N THR A 240 -14.44 19.58 -23.20
CA THR A 240 -14.46 20.63 -24.23
C THR A 240 -14.81 22.00 -23.65
N ARG A 241 -15.73 22.10 -22.67
CA ARG A 241 -16.18 23.40 -22.12
C ARG A 241 -15.31 23.96 -21.00
N ASN A 242 -14.68 23.11 -20.19
CA ASN A 242 -14.01 23.53 -18.96
C ASN A 242 -12.49 23.31 -18.97
N VAL A 243 -11.93 22.52 -19.90
CA VAL A 243 -10.49 22.24 -19.95
C VAL A 243 -9.90 22.74 -21.27
N LEU A 244 -10.46 22.32 -22.42
CA LEU A 244 -9.92 22.71 -23.73
C LEU A 244 -10.32 24.11 -24.18
N ALA A 245 -11.45 24.65 -23.69
CA ALA A 245 -11.92 25.99 -24.05
C ALA A 245 -11.04 27.11 -23.44
N GLU A 246 -10.41 26.85 -22.29
CA GLU A 246 -9.52 27.80 -21.61
C GLU A 246 -8.10 27.82 -22.23
N LEU A 247 -7.76 26.85 -23.09
CA LEU A 247 -6.46 26.77 -23.75
C LEU A 247 -6.37 27.59 -25.04
N PRO A 248 -5.22 28.25 -25.30
CA PRO A 248 -4.87 28.83 -26.60
C PRO A 248 -4.99 27.84 -27.77
N ALA A 249 -5.29 28.34 -28.97
CA ALA A 249 -5.57 27.50 -30.14
C ALA A 249 -4.37 26.65 -30.58
N ASP A 250 -3.16 27.19 -30.46
CA ASP A 250 -1.89 26.50 -30.75
C ASP A 250 -1.65 25.33 -29.78
N ARG A 251 -1.95 25.51 -28.50
CA ARG A 251 -1.85 24.45 -27.48
C ARG A 251 -2.88 23.35 -27.71
N ARG A 252 -4.10 23.71 -28.10
CA ARG A 252 -5.14 22.73 -28.46
C ARG A 252 -4.74 21.87 -29.65
N GLU A 253 -4.16 22.49 -30.68
CA GLU A 253 -3.67 21.76 -31.86
C GLU A 253 -2.48 20.86 -31.53
N PHE A 254 -1.57 21.32 -30.66
CA PHE A 254 -0.47 20.51 -30.14
C PHE A 254 -0.98 19.24 -29.44
N LEU A 255 -1.96 19.38 -28.53
CA LEU A 255 -2.59 18.26 -27.84
C LEU A 255 -3.22 17.27 -28.81
N LEU A 256 -3.95 17.78 -29.81
CA LEU A 256 -4.67 16.98 -30.78
C LEU A 256 -3.74 16.18 -31.70
N ARG A 257 -2.62 16.76 -32.13
CA ARG A 257 -1.67 16.11 -33.04
C ARG A 257 -0.74 15.13 -32.35
N THR A 258 -0.43 15.35 -31.07
CA THR A 258 0.50 14.50 -30.32
C THR A 258 -0.19 13.39 -29.52
N CYS A 259 -1.53 13.41 -29.42
CA CYS A 259 -2.30 12.33 -28.77
C CYS A 259 -2.00 10.96 -29.39
N THR A 260 -1.61 10.88 -30.66
CA THR A 260 -1.28 9.62 -31.34
C THR A 260 -0.01 8.93 -30.85
N LEU A 261 0.83 9.60 -30.05
CA LEU A 261 2.08 9.04 -29.50
C LEU A 261 1.86 8.20 -28.24
N GLY A 262 0.81 8.47 -27.46
CA GLY A 262 0.50 7.80 -26.19
C GLY A 262 1.45 8.14 -25.03
N ARG A 263 2.77 8.03 -25.24
CA ARG A 263 3.83 8.53 -24.36
C ARG A 263 4.57 9.65 -25.08
N LEU A 264 4.69 10.80 -24.43
CA LEU A 264 5.23 12.02 -25.02
C LEU A 264 6.63 12.28 -24.48
N SER A 265 7.55 12.62 -25.37
CA SER A 265 8.81 13.29 -25.01
C SER A 265 8.96 14.51 -25.90
N GLY A 266 9.81 15.46 -25.49
CA GLY A 266 10.14 16.61 -26.33
C GLY A 266 10.65 16.17 -27.70
N THR A 267 11.52 15.15 -27.73
CA THR A 267 12.10 14.58 -28.96
C THR A 267 11.05 13.91 -29.86
N ALA A 268 10.12 13.15 -29.30
CA ALA A 268 9.06 12.49 -30.08
C ALA A 268 8.06 13.51 -30.65
N CYS A 269 7.71 14.54 -29.88
CA CYS A 269 6.81 15.61 -30.32
C CYS A 269 7.46 16.46 -31.43
N ASP A 270 8.72 16.84 -31.27
CA ASP A 270 9.49 17.59 -32.27
C ASP A 270 9.59 16.82 -33.58
N ALA A 271 9.92 15.52 -33.51
CA ALA A 271 9.99 14.65 -34.67
C ALA A 271 8.64 14.46 -35.39
N LEU A 272 7.53 14.34 -34.64
CA LEU A 272 6.20 14.18 -35.22
C LEU A 272 5.66 15.47 -35.85
N LEU A 273 5.90 16.62 -35.21
CA LEU A 273 5.33 17.91 -35.61
C LEU A 273 6.23 18.64 -36.62
N GLY A 274 7.51 18.28 -36.71
CA GLY A 274 8.51 18.99 -37.52
C GLY A 274 8.89 20.34 -36.94
N ILE A 275 8.86 20.46 -35.61
CA ILE A 275 9.19 21.69 -34.85
C ILE A 275 10.32 21.42 -33.85
N THR A 276 10.75 22.46 -33.13
CA THR A 276 11.72 22.35 -32.03
C THR A 276 11.17 22.99 -30.77
N GLY A 277 11.52 22.44 -29.61
CA GLY A 277 11.17 23.04 -28.31
C GLY A 277 9.82 22.56 -27.75
N SER A 278 9.31 21.43 -28.23
CA SER A 278 8.09 20.82 -27.69
C SER A 278 8.22 20.46 -26.21
N HIS A 279 9.44 20.24 -25.69
CA HIS A 279 9.64 19.96 -24.26
C HIS A 279 9.11 21.09 -23.37
N ARG A 280 9.37 22.35 -23.73
CA ARG A 280 8.86 23.51 -22.99
C ARG A 280 7.34 23.63 -23.06
N ILE A 281 6.74 23.25 -24.20
CA ILE A 281 5.27 23.20 -24.33
C ILE A 281 4.70 22.12 -23.40
N LEU A 282 5.40 21.00 -23.22
CA LEU A 282 5.00 19.95 -22.29
C LEU A 282 5.09 20.43 -20.82
N GLU A 283 6.16 21.14 -20.44
CA GLU A 283 6.31 21.77 -19.11
C GLU A 283 5.22 22.82 -18.83
N ASP A 284 4.88 23.66 -19.82
CA ASP A 284 3.79 24.65 -19.69
C ASP A 284 2.43 23.96 -19.42
N LEU A 285 2.16 22.87 -20.14
CA LEU A 285 0.92 22.09 -20.03
C LEU A 285 0.89 21.19 -18.77
N GLU A 286 2.05 20.80 -18.26
CA GLU A 286 2.25 20.14 -16.96
C GLU A 286 1.94 21.10 -15.80
N SER A 287 2.38 22.36 -15.90
CA SER A 287 2.02 23.41 -14.93
C SER A 287 0.52 23.68 -14.92
N ALA A 288 -0.16 23.46 -16.05
CA ALA A 288 -1.61 23.44 -16.17
C ALA A 288 -2.27 22.11 -15.75
N GLN A 289 -1.48 21.15 -15.26
CA GLN A 289 -1.89 19.86 -14.70
C GLN A 289 -2.72 19.00 -15.68
N LEU A 290 -2.36 19.04 -16.97
CA LEU A 290 -2.99 18.26 -18.05
C LEU A 290 -2.31 16.90 -18.31
N PHE A 291 -1.22 16.61 -17.60
CA PHE A 291 -0.41 15.40 -17.77
C PHE A 291 -0.26 14.60 -16.48
N THR A 292 0.05 13.33 -16.64
CA THR A 292 0.54 12.41 -15.60
C THR A 292 2.00 12.08 -15.85
N PHE A 293 2.83 12.07 -14.81
CA PHE A 293 4.25 11.70 -14.90
C PHE A 293 4.46 10.20 -15.19
N THR A 294 5.65 9.88 -15.69
CA THR A 294 6.21 8.52 -15.68
C THR A 294 7.53 8.54 -14.92
N ASP A 295 7.89 7.42 -14.27
CA ASP A 295 8.94 7.27 -13.21
C ASP A 295 10.41 7.57 -13.62
N ASP A 296 10.63 8.31 -14.70
CA ASP A 296 11.94 8.52 -15.32
C ASP A 296 12.49 9.95 -15.09
N GLY A 297 12.16 10.60 -13.96
CA GLY A 297 12.72 11.92 -13.62
C GLY A 297 12.27 13.09 -14.51
N GLY A 298 11.03 13.07 -15.03
CA GLY A 298 10.41 14.20 -15.75
C GLY A 298 10.66 14.24 -17.27
N VAL A 299 11.31 13.23 -17.84
CA VAL A 299 11.65 13.19 -19.28
C VAL A 299 10.43 12.88 -20.17
N TYR A 300 9.47 12.13 -19.65
CA TYR A 300 8.32 11.62 -20.40
C TYR A 300 6.99 11.99 -19.74
N PHE A 301 6.03 12.39 -20.57
CA PHE A 301 4.70 12.83 -20.19
C PHE A 301 3.63 11.89 -20.75
N ARG A 302 2.52 11.71 -20.05
CA ARG A 302 1.33 11.04 -20.58
C ARG A 302 0.09 11.90 -20.38
N TYR A 303 -0.80 11.88 -21.36
CA TYR A 303 -2.15 12.40 -21.19
C TYR A 303 -2.90 11.58 -20.14
N HIS A 304 -3.75 12.24 -19.35
CA HIS A 304 -4.78 11.53 -18.61
C HIS A 304 -5.63 10.69 -19.57
N GLU A 305 -5.96 9.44 -19.21
CA GLU A 305 -6.64 8.48 -20.11
C GLU A 305 -7.97 9.02 -20.67
N VAL A 306 -8.69 9.81 -19.87
CA VAL A 306 -9.94 10.46 -20.29
C VAL A 306 -9.69 11.56 -21.34
N LEU A 307 -8.65 12.38 -21.13
CA LEU A 307 -8.24 13.42 -22.07
C LEU A 307 -7.71 12.80 -23.36
N GLN A 308 -6.86 11.78 -23.25
CA GLN A 308 -6.35 10.97 -24.36
C GLN A 308 -7.51 10.46 -25.22
N SER A 309 -8.47 9.77 -24.61
CA SER A 309 -9.64 9.22 -25.33
C SER A 309 -10.47 10.30 -26.03
N HIS A 310 -10.59 11.48 -25.41
CA HIS A 310 -11.28 12.62 -26.00
C HIS A 310 -10.53 13.20 -27.21
N LEU A 311 -9.21 13.40 -27.08
CA LEU A 311 -8.36 13.90 -28.16
C LEU A 311 -8.34 12.94 -29.36
N GLU A 312 -8.26 11.63 -29.12
CA GLU A 312 -8.30 10.62 -30.18
C GLU A 312 -9.63 10.64 -30.95
N LEU A 313 -10.75 10.84 -30.26
CA LEU A 313 -12.06 11.00 -30.91
C LEU A 313 -12.12 12.32 -31.69
N ALA A 314 -11.68 13.43 -31.08
CA ALA A 314 -11.66 14.74 -31.70
C ALA A 314 -10.80 14.76 -32.98
N LEU A 315 -9.69 14.02 -32.99
CA LEU A 315 -8.83 13.84 -34.16
C LEU A 315 -9.62 13.22 -35.33
N VAL A 316 -10.42 12.19 -35.06
CA VAL A 316 -11.28 11.53 -36.07
C VAL A 316 -12.44 12.44 -36.49
N GLU A 317 -13.07 13.16 -35.55
CA GLU A 317 -14.17 14.09 -35.86
C GLU A 317 -13.70 15.27 -36.72
N GLN A 318 -12.51 15.81 -36.45
CA GLN A 318 -11.98 16.99 -37.13
C GLN A 318 -11.32 16.67 -38.48
N TYR A 319 -10.54 15.60 -38.57
CA TYR A 319 -9.75 15.26 -39.76
C TYR A 319 -10.32 14.10 -40.58
N GLY A 320 -11.29 13.36 -40.01
CA GLY A 320 -11.84 12.16 -40.62
C GLY A 320 -11.00 10.90 -40.35
N PRO A 321 -11.59 9.71 -40.55
CA PRO A 321 -10.97 8.44 -40.16
C PRO A 321 -9.70 8.10 -40.96
N ALA A 322 -9.65 8.47 -42.24
CA ALA A 322 -8.50 8.19 -43.10
C ALA A 322 -7.27 9.02 -42.69
N ALA A 323 -7.46 10.32 -42.42
CA ALA A 323 -6.39 11.21 -42.00
C ALA A 323 -5.92 10.89 -40.56
N ALA A 324 -6.83 10.52 -39.66
CA ALA A 324 -6.47 10.07 -38.32
C ALA A 324 -5.57 8.82 -38.37
N ARG A 325 -5.90 7.83 -39.22
CA ARG A 325 -5.04 6.64 -39.44
C ARG A 325 -3.65 7.02 -39.96
N GLU A 326 -3.56 8.00 -40.86
CA GLU A 326 -2.27 8.50 -41.34
C GLU A 326 -1.46 9.19 -40.23
N CYS A 327 -2.10 9.92 -39.32
CA CYS A 327 -1.44 10.51 -38.15
C CYS A 327 -0.85 9.43 -37.23
N TYR A 328 -1.60 8.34 -36.99
CA TYR A 328 -1.09 7.19 -36.24
C TYR A 328 0.07 6.50 -36.96
N ARG A 329 0.02 6.34 -38.29
CA ARG A 329 1.12 5.76 -39.07
C ARG A 329 2.41 6.58 -38.96
N LYS A 330 2.31 7.91 -39.07
CA LYS A 330 3.47 8.81 -38.89
C LYS A 330 4.03 8.74 -37.47
N SER A 331 3.15 8.71 -36.47
CA SER A 331 3.54 8.55 -35.06
C SER A 331 4.26 7.24 -34.82
N ALA A 332 3.76 6.15 -35.42
CA ALA A 332 4.39 4.84 -35.34
C ALA A 332 5.80 4.82 -35.93
N GLY A 333 6.00 5.45 -37.10
CA GLY A 333 7.33 5.57 -37.72
C GLY A 333 8.32 6.38 -36.88
N VAL A 334 7.86 7.46 -36.23
CA VAL A 334 8.69 8.24 -35.28
C VAL A 334 9.08 7.38 -34.08
N LEU A 335 8.10 6.73 -33.44
CA LEU A 335 8.34 5.86 -32.27
C LEU A 335 9.28 4.70 -32.62
N GLU A 336 9.13 4.09 -33.79
CA GLU A 336 10.02 3.03 -34.27
C GLU A 336 11.46 3.55 -34.44
N SER A 337 11.64 4.73 -35.02
CA SER A 337 12.98 5.34 -35.19
C SER A 337 13.68 5.68 -33.87
N LEU A 338 12.91 5.89 -32.80
CA LEU A 338 13.40 6.14 -31.45
C LEU A 338 13.64 4.85 -30.65
N GLY A 339 13.36 3.67 -31.23
CA GLY A 339 13.52 2.37 -30.56
C GLY A 339 12.35 1.99 -29.65
N GLU A 340 11.28 2.79 -29.61
CA GLU A 340 10.10 2.60 -28.75
C GLU A 340 9.14 1.55 -29.34
N THR A 341 9.57 0.29 -29.35
CA THR A 341 8.94 -0.76 -30.19
C THR A 341 7.50 -1.09 -29.79
N ARG A 342 7.19 -1.13 -28.49
CA ARG A 342 5.82 -1.38 -27.99
C ARG A 342 4.85 -0.26 -28.40
N SER A 343 5.27 0.98 -28.20
CA SER A 343 4.49 2.17 -28.55
C SER A 343 4.28 2.27 -30.07
N ALA A 344 5.31 1.96 -30.85
CA ALA A 344 5.22 1.89 -32.31
C ALA A 344 4.22 0.83 -32.79
N ALA A 345 4.27 -0.39 -32.23
CA ALA A 345 3.33 -1.45 -32.56
C ALA A 345 1.86 -1.05 -32.27
N ARG A 346 1.60 -0.41 -31.12
CA ARG A 346 0.26 0.10 -30.79
C ARG A 346 -0.21 1.18 -31.77
N ALA A 347 0.67 2.10 -32.16
CA ALA A 347 0.35 3.15 -33.13
C ALA A 347 0.08 2.58 -34.53
N PHE A 348 0.87 1.60 -35.00
CA PHE A 348 0.61 0.88 -36.25
C PHE A 348 -0.73 0.13 -36.21
N ALA A 349 -1.07 -0.50 -35.08
CA ALA A 349 -2.36 -1.13 -34.88
C ALA A 349 -3.53 -0.12 -34.98
N LYS A 350 -3.41 1.06 -34.33
CA LYS A 350 -4.40 2.14 -34.45
C LYS A 350 -4.50 2.71 -35.88
N ALA A 351 -3.43 2.68 -36.65
CA ALA A 351 -3.42 3.02 -38.07
C ALA A 351 -4.07 1.95 -38.97
N GLY A 352 -4.25 0.72 -38.46
CA GLY A 352 -4.66 -0.46 -39.24
C GLY A 352 -3.55 -1.04 -40.11
N ASP A 353 -2.28 -0.76 -39.78
CA ASP A 353 -1.09 -1.19 -40.52
C ASP A 353 -0.56 -2.53 -39.98
N TRP A 354 -1.33 -3.60 -40.19
CA TRP A 354 -1.03 -4.93 -39.63
C TRP A 354 0.27 -5.54 -40.16
N ALA A 355 0.66 -5.19 -41.38
CA ALA A 355 1.92 -5.63 -41.96
C ALA A 355 3.12 -5.10 -41.15
N SER A 356 3.07 -3.83 -40.74
CA SER A 356 4.12 -3.24 -39.90
C SER A 356 4.13 -3.83 -38.49
N VAL A 357 2.95 -4.12 -37.90
CA VAL A 357 2.86 -4.83 -36.61
C VAL A 357 3.46 -6.23 -36.71
N SER A 358 3.10 -7.00 -37.73
CA SER A 358 3.61 -8.36 -37.99
C SER A 358 5.14 -8.36 -38.15
N ARG A 359 5.67 -7.43 -38.95
CA ARG A 359 7.12 -7.23 -39.10
C ARG A 359 7.81 -6.94 -37.77
N LEU A 360 7.27 -6.02 -36.97
CA LEU A 360 7.87 -5.69 -35.67
C LEU A 360 7.89 -6.91 -34.73
N VAL A 361 6.83 -7.72 -34.73
CA VAL A 361 6.76 -8.96 -33.94
C VAL A 361 7.81 -9.97 -34.43
N GLN A 362 7.99 -10.09 -35.74
CA GLN A 362 9.03 -10.92 -36.35
C GLN A 362 10.45 -10.44 -35.98
N ASP A 363 10.75 -9.16 -36.20
CA ASP A 363 12.10 -8.56 -36.04
C ASP A 363 12.60 -8.61 -34.58
N THR A 364 11.69 -8.55 -33.61
CA THR A 364 12.03 -8.62 -32.17
C THR A 364 12.02 -10.04 -31.60
N GLY A 365 11.75 -11.05 -32.42
CA GLY A 365 11.46 -12.43 -32.00
C GLY A 365 10.10 -12.60 -31.28
N GLY A 366 9.43 -11.48 -30.97
CA GLY A 366 8.11 -11.41 -30.34
C GLY A 366 7.99 -11.46 -28.81
N PRO A 367 9.02 -11.67 -27.94
CA PRO A 367 8.84 -11.54 -26.50
C PRO A 367 8.68 -10.08 -26.03
N ARG A 368 9.27 -9.13 -26.78
CA ARG A 368 9.32 -7.70 -26.39
C ARG A 368 8.07 -6.91 -26.81
N ILE A 369 7.43 -7.30 -27.90
CA ILE A 369 6.18 -6.73 -28.39
C ILE A 369 5.07 -7.71 -28.02
N ASP A 370 4.61 -7.63 -26.78
CA ASP A 370 3.56 -8.50 -26.30
C ASP A 370 2.18 -8.01 -26.74
N ALA A 371 1.22 -8.93 -26.72
CA ALA A 371 -0.16 -8.64 -27.02
C ALA A 371 -0.86 -7.85 -25.89
N THR A 372 -0.25 -7.72 -24.70
CA THR A 372 -0.71 -6.81 -23.64
C THR A 372 -0.51 -5.33 -24.01
N ALA A 373 0.52 -4.99 -24.78
CA ALA A 373 0.68 -3.66 -25.39
C ALA A 373 -0.34 -3.37 -26.50
N LEU A 374 -0.96 -4.42 -27.05
CA LEU A 374 -1.98 -4.39 -28.10
C LEU A 374 -3.41 -4.60 -27.55
N ASP A 375 -3.59 -4.60 -26.21
CA ASP A 375 -4.75 -5.13 -25.49
C ASP A 375 -5.97 -4.22 -25.37
N ASP A 376 -6.01 -3.12 -26.12
CA ASP A 376 -7.31 -2.57 -26.45
C ASP A 376 -8.01 -3.68 -27.27
N ALA A 377 -9.00 -4.38 -26.69
CA ALA A 377 -9.72 -5.51 -27.28
C ALA A 377 -10.37 -5.23 -28.65
N HIS A 378 -10.27 -3.98 -29.12
CA HIS A 378 -10.70 -3.48 -30.42
C HIS A 378 -9.56 -3.21 -31.41
N LEU A 379 -8.28 -3.29 -30.99
CA LEU A 379 -7.11 -3.06 -31.84
C LEU A 379 -6.71 -4.30 -32.63
N LEU A 380 -7.02 -5.53 -32.21
CA LEU A 380 -6.73 -6.72 -33.04
C LEU A 380 -8.04 -7.42 -33.38
N PRO A 381 -8.68 -7.11 -34.52
CA PRO A 381 -9.85 -7.83 -34.99
C PRO A 381 -9.53 -9.33 -35.13
N ALA A 382 -10.46 -10.20 -34.72
CA ALA A 382 -10.28 -11.66 -34.77
C ALA A 382 -9.87 -12.18 -36.16
N SER A 383 -10.35 -11.53 -37.22
CA SER A 383 -10.01 -11.84 -38.61
C SER A 383 -8.54 -11.59 -38.98
N THR A 384 -7.80 -10.81 -38.20
CA THR A 384 -6.44 -10.37 -38.55
C THR A 384 -5.39 -11.38 -38.09
N TRP A 385 -5.44 -11.80 -36.83
CA TRP A 385 -4.49 -12.79 -36.29
C TRP A 385 -4.82 -14.23 -36.72
N GLN A 386 -6.03 -14.51 -37.21
CA GLN A 386 -6.38 -15.84 -37.73
C GLN A 386 -5.62 -16.21 -39.00
N HIS A 387 -5.08 -15.23 -39.73
CA HIS A 387 -4.42 -15.41 -41.03
C HIS A 387 -2.96 -14.98 -41.05
N ASP A 388 -2.50 -14.21 -40.07
CA ASP A 388 -1.10 -13.80 -39.94
C ASP A 388 -0.37 -14.66 -38.88
N PRO A 389 0.74 -15.33 -39.23
CA PRO A 389 1.46 -16.22 -38.32
C PRO A 389 1.96 -15.52 -37.05
N TRP A 390 2.63 -14.37 -37.20
CA TRP A 390 3.26 -13.68 -36.07
C TRP A 390 2.24 -13.06 -35.12
N LEU A 391 1.11 -12.58 -35.66
CA LEU A 391 -0.02 -12.13 -34.83
C LEU A 391 -0.73 -13.30 -34.14
N ALA A 392 -0.85 -14.48 -34.79
CA ALA A 392 -1.38 -15.69 -34.15
C ALA A 392 -0.50 -16.15 -32.97
N LEU A 393 0.81 -16.09 -33.14
CA LEU A 393 1.78 -16.39 -32.08
C LEU A 393 1.67 -15.39 -30.92
N ALA A 394 1.59 -14.08 -31.21
CA ALA A 394 1.39 -13.06 -30.19
C ALA A 394 0.09 -13.27 -29.40
N HIS A 395 -1.00 -13.68 -30.06
CA HIS A 395 -2.25 -14.05 -29.42
C HIS A 395 -2.11 -15.25 -28.47
N ALA A 396 -1.39 -16.30 -28.90
CA ALA A 396 -1.14 -17.47 -28.06
C ALA A 396 -0.36 -17.11 -26.78
N ARG A 397 0.68 -16.28 -26.89
CA ARG A 397 1.44 -15.75 -25.74
C ARG A 397 0.58 -14.90 -24.80
N ARG A 398 -0.37 -14.12 -25.33
CA ARG A 398 -1.35 -13.37 -24.52
C ARG A 398 -2.15 -14.29 -23.61
N LEU A 399 -2.68 -15.38 -24.19
CA LEU A 399 -3.49 -16.35 -23.46
C LEU A 399 -2.69 -17.04 -22.35
N VAL A 400 -1.39 -17.26 -22.54
CA VAL A 400 -0.50 -17.75 -21.45
C VAL A 400 -0.44 -16.73 -20.31
N ARG A 401 -0.23 -15.44 -20.61
CA ARG A 401 -0.21 -14.36 -19.60
C ARG A 401 -1.57 -14.09 -18.96
N GLU A 402 -2.66 -14.42 -19.65
CA GLU A 402 -4.01 -14.39 -19.05
C GLU A 402 -4.27 -15.60 -18.14
N GLY A 403 -3.39 -16.61 -18.10
CA GLY A 403 -3.62 -17.88 -17.40
C GLY A 403 -4.54 -18.84 -18.17
N ALA A 404 -5.02 -18.48 -19.36
CA ALA A 404 -5.92 -19.25 -20.22
C ALA A 404 -5.19 -20.34 -21.02
N LEU A 405 -4.48 -21.24 -20.31
CA LEU A 405 -3.51 -22.16 -20.89
C LEU A 405 -4.10 -23.12 -21.94
N THR A 406 -5.33 -23.62 -21.75
CA THR A 406 -5.97 -24.52 -22.72
C THR A 406 -6.14 -23.83 -24.07
N ARG A 407 -6.68 -22.60 -24.05
CA ARG A 407 -6.86 -21.77 -25.23
C ARG A 407 -5.51 -21.37 -25.83
N ALA A 408 -4.51 -21.12 -25.00
CA ALA A 408 -3.15 -20.81 -25.46
C ALA A 408 -2.55 -21.96 -26.29
N VAL A 409 -2.67 -23.21 -25.82
CA VAL A 409 -2.18 -24.40 -26.54
C VAL A 409 -2.88 -24.58 -27.88
N GLU A 410 -4.19 -24.33 -27.93
CA GLU A 410 -4.94 -24.32 -29.19
C GLU A 410 -4.48 -23.21 -30.13
N ALA A 411 -4.23 -22.01 -29.61
CA ALA A 411 -3.73 -20.88 -30.37
C ALA A 411 -2.31 -21.13 -30.93
N TYR A 412 -1.40 -21.75 -30.16
CA TYR A 412 -0.10 -22.17 -30.69
C TYR A 412 -0.24 -23.22 -31.78
N ARG A 413 -1.19 -24.16 -31.67
CA ARG A 413 -1.46 -25.16 -32.71
C ARG A 413 -1.93 -24.47 -33.99
N HIS A 414 -2.81 -23.48 -33.89
CA HIS A 414 -3.26 -22.67 -35.03
C HIS A 414 -2.12 -21.87 -35.64
N ALA A 415 -1.33 -21.17 -34.82
CA ALA A 415 -0.20 -20.37 -35.28
C ALA A 415 0.80 -21.18 -36.13
N ARG A 416 1.01 -22.46 -35.78
CA ARG A 416 1.86 -23.40 -36.53
C ARG A 416 1.35 -23.79 -37.90
N THR A 417 0.03 -23.77 -38.14
CA THR A 417 -0.52 -24.14 -39.46
C THR A 417 -0.40 -23.01 -40.46
N LEU A 418 -0.17 -21.77 -40.00
CA LEU A 418 -0.11 -20.58 -40.83
C LEU A 418 1.25 -20.37 -41.51
N TYR A 419 2.34 -20.93 -40.98
CA TYR A 419 3.68 -20.72 -41.51
C TYR A 419 4.57 -21.96 -41.42
N ASP A 420 4.99 -22.44 -42.59
CA ASP A 420 5.81 -23.64 -42.74
C ASP A 420 7.31 -23.30 -42.76
N GLU A 421 7.80 -22.68 -41.68
CA GLU A 421 9.22 -22.41 -41.45
C GLU A 421 9.71 -23.19 -40.22
N PRO A 422 10.82 -23.94 -40.30
CA PRO A 422 11.25 -24.86 -39.25
C PRO A 422 11.49 -24.22 -37.88
N ASN A 423 12.11 -23.03 -37.82
CA ASN A 423 12.43 -22.35 -36.57
C ASN A 423 11.18 -21.81 -35.88
N TYR A 424 10.26 -21.23 -36.65
CA TYR A 424 8.97 -20.72 -36.19
C TYR A 424 8.08 -21.85 -35.66
N GLN A 425 8.01 -22.97 -36.38
CA GLN A 425 7.28 -24.14 -35.90
C GLN A 425 7.90 -24.72 -34.63
N GLN A 426 9.24 -24.70 -34.52
CA GLN A 426 9.94 -25.18 -33.34
C GLN A 426 9.67 -24.28 -32.13
N MET A 427 9.76 -22.97 -32.29
CA MET A 427 9.41 -21.99 -31.25
C MET A 427 7.98 -22.18 -30.75
N CYS A 428 7.01 -22.30 -31.65
CA CYS A 428 5.61 -22.58 -31.27
C CYS A 428 5.47 -23.93 -30.53
N ARG A 429 6.23 -24.96 -30.93
CA ARG A 429 6.22 -26.27 -30.25
C ARG A 429 6.76 -26.16 -28.83
N ASP A 430 7.88 -25.46 -28.66
CA ASP A 430 8.57 -25.31 -27.39
C ASP A 430 7.73 -24.53 -26.38
N GLU A 431 7.16 -23.39 -26.78
CA GLU A 431 6.27 -22.60 -25.92
C GLU A 431 4.96 -23.33 -25.61
N SER A 432 4.39 -24.03 -26.60
CA SER A 432 3.19 -24.85 -26.39
C SER A 432 3.45 -26.01 -25.44
N ALA A 433 4.65 -26.62 -25.47
CA ALA A 433 5.02 -27.71 -24.56
C ALA A 433 5.08 -27.24 -23.10
N VAL A 434 5.64 -26.04 -22.86
CA VAL A 434 5.64 -25.42 -21.53
C VAL A 434 4.21 -25.19 -21.04
N ALA A 435 3.35 -24.53 -21.83
CA ALA A 435 1.96 -24.29 -21.44
C ALA A 435 1.19 -25.61 -21.23
N SER A 436 1.45 -26.63 -22.03
CA SER A 436 0.80 -27.95 -21.94
C SER A 436 1.14 -28.70 -20.65
N ALA A 437 2.33 -28.48 -20.08
CA ALA A 437 2.74 -29.13 -18.83
C ALA A 437 1.88 -28.70 -17.62
N TRP A 438 1.23 -27.55 -17.73
CA TRP A 438 0.39 -26.93 -16.70
C TRP A 438 -1.12 -27.15 -16.94
N LEU A 439 -1.49 -27.90 -18.00
CA LEU A 439 -2.88 -28.32 -18.26
C LEU A 439 -3.33 -29.48 -17.37
N PRO A 440 -4.65 -29.78 -17.34
CA PRO A 440 -5.17 -30.99 -16.72
C PRO A 440 -4.43 -32.27 -17.11
N ALA A 441 -4.29 -33.19 -16.16
CA ALA A 441 -3.37 -34.33 -16.28
C ALA A 441 -3.65 -35.25 -17.48
N ASP A 442 -4.91 -35.37 -17.90
CA ASP A 442 -5.35 -36.09 -19.10
C ASP A 442 -4.90 -35.41 -20.40
N GLN A 443 -4.89 -34.08 -20.43
CA GLN A 443 -4.46 -33.26 -21.57
C GLN A 443 -2.94 -33.16 -21.63
N ALA A 444 -2.27 -32.98 -20.48
CA ALA A 444 -0.82 -32.91 -20.39
C ALA A 444 -0.14 -34.19 -20.89
N ARG A 445 -0.71 -35.38 -20.60
CA ARG A 445 -0.20 -36.68 -21.09
C ARG A 445 -0.30 -36.86 -22.61
N ARG A 446 -1.17 -36.12 -23.28
CA ARG A 446 -1.36 -36.17 -24.73
C ARG A 446 -0.47 -35.18 -25.47
N ALA A 447 0.20 -34.27 -24.75
CA ALA A 447 1.12 -33.32 -25.35
C ALA A 447 2.43 -34.04 -25.76
N PRO A 448 2.98 -33.74 -26.95
CA PRO A 448 4.25 -34.32 -27.37
C PRO A 448 5.36 -33.89 -26.39
N GLY A 449 6.07 -34.87 -25.81
CA GLY A 449 7.19 -34.59 -24.91
C GLY A 449 8.32 -33.91 -25.69
N SER A 450 8.55 -32.62 -25.43
CA SER A 450 9.75 -31.93 -25.89
C SER A 450 10.80 -31.96 -24.79
N GLY A 451 12.07 -32.19 -25.15
CA GLY A 451 13.20 -32.04 -24.22
C GLY A 451 13.30 -30.62 -23.64
N THR A 452 12.65 -29.63 -24.28
CA THR A 452 12.64 -28.22 -23.91
C THR A 452 11.95 -27.94 -22.57
N LEU A 453 10.91 -28.73 -22.21
CA LEU A 453 10.29 -28.60 -20.89
C LEU A 453 11.28 -28.90 -19.76
N ALA A 454 12.18 -29.88 -19.95
CA ALA A 454 13.16 -30.26 -18.93
C ALA A 454 14.16 -29.14 -18.59
N HIS A 455 14.33 -28.17 -19.50
CA HIS A 455 15.22 -27.03 -19.36
C HIS A 455 14.48 -25.72 -19.02
N HIS A 456 13.15 -25.75 -18.85
CA HIS A 456 12.38 -24.56 -18.51
C HIS A 456 12.36 -24.33 -16.99
N TRP A 457 12.54 -23.08 -16.56
CA TRP A 457 12.66 -22.68 -15.14
C TRP A 457 11.46 -23.12 -14.27
N SER A 458 10.28 -23.27 -14.87
CA SER A 458 9.04 -23.65 -14.16
C SER A 458 8.89 -25.16 -13.97
N ALA A 459 9.69 -25.98 -14.64
CA ALA A 459 9.55 -27.44 -14.62
C ALA A 459 9.80 -28.05 -13.23
N PRO A 460 10.80 -27.61 -12.44
CA PRO A 460 11.00 -28.12 -11.08
C PRO A 460 9.81 -27.81 -10.17
N LEU A 461 9.20 -26.62 -10.27
CA LEU A 461 7.98 -26.28 -9.52
C LEU A 461 6.84 -27.22 -9.89
N ARG A 462 6.62 -27.46 -11.19
CA ARG A 462 5.58 -28.39 -11.64
C ARG A 462 5.79 -29.81 -11.08
N GLN A 463 7.03 -30.28 -11.05
CA GLN A 463 7.37 -31.58 -10.46
C GLN A 463 7.12 -31.60 -8.94
N ALA A 464 7.47 -30.53 -8.23
CA ALA A 464 7.24 -30.40 -6.79
C ALA A 464 5.76 -30.53 -6.40
N LEU A 465 4.84 -30.01 -7.23
CA LEU A 465 3.39 -30.14 -7.01
C LEU A 465 2.86 -31.57 -7.21
N VAL A 466 3.59 -32.42 -7.93
CA VAL A 466 3.29 -33.86 -8.09
C VAL A 466 3.93 -34.66 -6.95
N ARG A 467 5.19 -34.35 -6.62
CA ARG A 467 5.93 -34.97 -5.53
C ARG A 467 7.02 -34.01 -5.07
N SER A 468 7.02 -33.68 -3.78
CA SER A 468 7.94 -32.67 -3.23
C SER A 468 9.41 -33.14 -3.35
N PRO A 469 10.35 -32.25 -3.74
CA PRO A 469 11.77 -32.55 -3.75
C PRO A 469 12.33 -32.57 -2.31
N ASP A 470 13.56 -33.05 -2.15
CA ASP A 470 14.23 -33.01 -0.86
C ASP A 470 15.04 -31.73 -0.74
N PHE A 471 14.65 -30.85 0.19
CA PHE A 471 15.28 -29.54 0.39
C PHE A 471 16.45 -29.57 1.39
N THR A 472 16.81 -30.73 1.96
CA THR A 472 17.86 -30.86 3.02
C THR A 472 19.32 -30.71 2.56
N GLY A 473 19.55 -30.22 1.33
CA GLY A 473 20.89 -29.97 0.77
C GLY A 473 21.22 -28.47 0.63
N ASP A 474 22.49 -28.14 0.39
CA ASP A 474 22.93 -26.78 0.06
C ASP A 474 22.46 -26.43 -1.37
N HIS A 475 21.24 -25.89 -1.51
CA HIS A 475 20.62 -25.56 -2.80
C HIS A 475 21.13 -24.20 -3.27
N ARG A 476 22.32 -24.17 -3.87
CA ARG A 476 22.82 -22.99 -4.57
C ARG A 476 22.09 -22.86 -5.91
N CYS A 477 20.99 -22.14 -5.92
CA CYS A 477 20.31 -21.73 -7.16
C CYS A 477 21.19 -20.72 -7.91
N ALA A 478 21.31 -20.88 -9.22
CA ALA A 478 22.21 -20.06 -10.04
C ALA A 478 21.56 -18.76 -10.55
N ASP A 479 20.23 -18.72 -10.61
CA ASP A 479 19.44 -17.60 -11.14
C ASP A 479 18.17 -17.33 -10.29
N ALA A 480 17.67 -16.09 -10.32
CA ALA A 480 16.54 -15.62 -9.52
C ALA A 480 15.24 -16.41 -9.80
N ARG A 481 15.03 -16.86 -11.05
CA ARG A 481 13.88 -17.72 -11.39
C ARG A 481 13.96 -19.11 -10.78
N GLU A 482 15.16 -19.68 -10.67
CA GLU A 482 15.35 -20.98 -10.00
C GLU A 482 15.11 -20.83 -8.49
N GLN A 483 15.58 -19.74 -7.89
CA GLN A 483 15.30 -19.41 -6.49
C GLN A 483 13.80 -19.27 -6.23
N LEU A 484 13.07 -18.54 -7.09
CA LEU A 484 11.61 -18.39 -6.97
C LEU A 484 10.93 -19.76 -7.05
N THR A 485 11.28 -20.57 -8.04
CA THR A 485 10.75 -21.93 -8.24
C THR A 485 11.00 -22.81 -7.00
N CYS A 486 12.21 -22.77 -6.43
CA CYS A 486 12.55 -23.51 -5.22
C CYS A 486 11.77 -22.99 -4.00
N GLY A 487 11.64 -21.68 -3.83
CA GLY A 487 10.84 -21.07 -2.77
C GLY A 487 9.37 -21.49 -2.84
N LEU A 488 8.74 -21.39 -4.02
CA LEU A 488 7.36 -21.84 -4.24
C LEU A 488 7.18 -23.35 -4.03
N ALA A 489 8.16 -24.16 -4.43
CA ALA A 489 8.16 -25.60 -4.18
C ALA A 489 8.26 -25.92 -2.68
N ALA A 490 9.07 -25.17 -1.92
CA ALA A 490 9.17 -25.30 -0.48
C ALA A 490 7.87 -24.91 0.24
N ILE A 491 7.16 -23.87 -0.23
CA ILE A 491 5.80 -23.54 0.24
C ILE A 491 4.86 -24.73 0.04
N ALA A 492 4.82 -25.30 -1.17
CA ALA A 492 3.96 -26.45 -1.46
C ALA A 492 4.28 -27.69 -0.60
N ALA A 493 5.56 -27.90 -0.27
CA ALA A 493 6.00 -28.97 0.64
C ALA A 493 5.73 -28.69 2.12
N GLY A 494 5.33 -27.45 2.46
CA GLY A 494 5.17 -26.96 3.83
C GLY A 494 6.49 -26.74 4.56
N GLU A 495 7.59 -26.46 3.85
CA GLU A 495 8.86 -26.06 4.44
C GLU A 495 8.98 -24.53 4.45
N LEU A 496 8.14 -23.87 5.26
CA LEU A 496 7.92 -22.42 5.21
C LEU A 496 9.16 -21.60 5.56
N ARG A 497 10.02 -22.10 6.47
CA ARG A 497 11.29 -21.44 6.81
C ARG A 497 12.27 -21.42 5.64
N THR A 498 12.44 -22.56 4.97
CA THR A 498 13.26 -22.68 3.75
C THR A 498 12.70 -21.78 2.65
N ALA A 499 11.38 -21.77 2.47
CA ALA A 499 10.72 -20.93 1.48
C ALA A 499 11.00 -19.43 1.72
N ARG A 500 10.80 -18.96 2.96
CA ARG A 500 11.01 -17.55 3.33
C ARG A 500 12.45 -17.10 3.07
N ALA A 501 13.43 -17.87 3.51
CA ALA A 501 14.85 -17.57 3.29
C ALA A 501 15.21 -17.45 1.79
N LEU A 502 14.68 -18.35 0.95
CA LEU A 502 14.90 -18.31 -0.50
C LEU A 502 14.24 -17.09 -1.14
N LEU A 503 13.00 -16.76 -0.76
CA LEU A 503 12.24 -15.66 -1.36
C LEU A 503 12.74 -14.28 -0.91
N GLU A 504 13.14 -14.12 0.36
CA GLU A 504 13.71 -12.87 0.89
C GLU A 504 15.06 -12.54 0.22
N SER A 505 15.83 -13.56 -0.18
CA SER A 505 17.08 -13.35 -0.93
C SER A 505 16.85 -12.69 -2.31
N ILE A 506 15.68 -12.91 -2.91
CA ILE A 506 15.25 -12.28 -4.18
C ILE A 506 14.76 -10.85 -3.91
N ALA A 507 13.91 -10.66 -2.89
CA ALA A 507 13.36 -9.35 -2.55
C ALA A 507 14.42 -8.37 -1.99
N GLY A 508 15.47 -8.89 -1.36
CA GLY A 508 16.56 -8.12 -0.75
C GLY A 508 17.71 -7.74 -1.69
N THR A 509 17.75 -8.26 -2.92
CA THR A 509 18.85 -7.99 -3.87
C THR A 509 18.44 -6.98 -4.93
N VAL A 510 18.89 -5.73 -4.79
CA VAL A 510 19.17 -4.90 -5.97
C VAL A 510 20.53 -5.41 -6.49
N PRO A 511 20.60 -6.08 -7.65
CA PRO A 511 21.89 -6.53 -8.16
C PRO A 511 22.77 -5.31 -8.42
N ALA A 512 24.02 -5.35 -7.93
CA ALA A 512 24.98 -4.26 -8.16
C ALA A 512 25.24 -4.02 -9.67
N GLU A 513 25.18 -5.07 -10.50
CA GLU A 513 25.22 -4.98 -11.96
C GLU A 513 24.48 -6.19 -12.58
N GLY A 514 23.31 -5.97 -13.19
CA GLY A 514 22.54 -6.98 -13.92
C GLY A 514 21.06 -6.59 -14.10
N PRO A 515 20.37 -7.01 -15.19
CA PRO A 515 18.94 -6.75 -15.35
C PRO A 515 18.15 -7.52 -14.28
N VAL A 516 17.37 -6.81 -13.45
CA VAL A 516 16.46 -7.42 -12.46
C VAL A 516 15.42 -8.26 -13.19
N ASP A 517 15.28 -9.53 -12.80
CA ASP A 517 14.19 -10.37 -13.31
C ASP A 517 12.89 -10.01 -12.59
N VAL A 518 12.09 -9.15 -13.24
CA VAL A 518 10.88 -8.58 -12.63
C VAL A 518 9.84 -9.66 -12.31
N LEU A 519 9.78 -10.75 -13.08
CA LEU A 519 8.89 -11.88 -12.80
C LEU A 519 9.29 -12.57 -11.49
N ALA A 520 10.60 -12.77 -11.28
CA ALA A 520 11.11 -13.37 -10.05
C ALA A 520 10.81 -12.47 -8.83
N ALA A 521 11.03 -11.16 -8.96
CA ALA A 521 10.76 -10.19 -7.89
C ALA A 521 9.28 -10.12 -7.51
N VAL A 522 8.39 -9.89 -8.49
CA VAL A 522 6.94 -9.83 -8.26
C VAL A 522 6.41 -11.15 -7.70
N GLY A 523 6.91 -12.28 -8.19
CA GLY A 523 6.55 -13.60 -7.68
C GLY A 523 7.00 -13.84 -6.24
N ALA A 524 8.21 -13.39 -5.89
CA ALA A 524 8.75 -13.52 -4.53
C ALA A 524 7.98 -12.64 -3.54
N ASP A 525 7.69 -11.39 -3.90
CA ASP A 525 6.90 -10.47 -3.08
C ASP A 525 5.48 -10.99 -2.83
N LEU A 526 4.83 -11.55 -3.86
CA LEU A 526 3.52 -12.17 -3.72
C LEU A 526 3.56 -13.38 -2.77
N ALA A 527 4.55 -14.25 -2.93
CA ALA A 527 4.70 -15.43 -2.09
C ALA A 527 4.97 -15.06 -0.62
N LEU A 528 5.83 -14.07 -0.36
CA LEU A 528 6.09 -13.55 0.99
C LEU A 528 4.85 -12.87 1.59
N ALA A 529 4.13 -12.05 0.82
CA ALA A 529 2.89 -11.43 1.28
C ALA A 529 1.82 -12.47 1.63
N ALA A 530 1.73 -13.56 0.85
CA ALA A 530 0.84 -14.67 1.14
C ALA A 530 1.27 -15.42 2.42
N LEU A 531 2.57 -15.67 2.64
CA LEU A 531 3.06 -16.25 3.89
C LEU A 531 2.76 -15.36 5.10
N ASP A 532 2.97 -14.04 4.99
CA ASP A 532 2.72 -13.08 6.08
C ASP A 532 1.23 -12.98 6.43
N LEU A 533 0.36 -13.09 5.44
CA LEU A 533 -1.09 -13.22 5.66
C LEU A 533 -1.41 -14.44 6.52
N PHE A 534 -0.65 -15.54 6.37
CA PHE A 534 -0.87 -16.75 7.11
C PHE A 534 -0.18 -16.78 8.48
N ASP A 535 0.96 -16.13 8.63
CA ASP A 535 1.70 -16.04 9.90
C ASP A 535 1.15 -14.94 10.84
N GLY A 536 0.37 -13.98 10.32
CA GLY A 536 -0.21 -12.88 11.10
C GLY A 536 0.78 -11.77 11.45
N ALA A 537 1.90 -11.68 10.74
CA ALA A 537 3.04 -10.82 11.07
C ALA A 537 2.95 -9.39 10.48
N ALA A 538 2.03 -9.11 9.56
CA ALA A 538 2.01 -7.83 8.83
C ALA A 538 1.04 -6.79 9.44
N ALA A 539 1.53 -5.54 9.56
CA ALA A 539 0.77 -4.39 10.08
C ALA A 539 -0.40 -3.93 9.16
N ASP A 540 -0.33 -4.24 7.86
CA ASP A 540 -1.43 -4.06 6.88
C ASP A 540 -1.22 -4.93 5.62
N PRO A 541 -1.69 -6.20 5.60
CA PRO A 541 -1.47 -7.08 4.45
C PRO A 541 -2.19 -6.63 3.16
N SER A 542 -3.28 -5.85 3.28
CA SER A 542 -4.09 -5.40 2.13
C SER A 542 -3.33 -4.40 1.26
N ALA A 543 -2.65 -3.44 1.88
CA ALA A 543 -1.84 -2.45 1.17
C ALA A 543 -0.69 -3.09 0.36
N ARG A 544 -0.11 -4.17 0.88
CA ARG A 544 0.97 -4.91 0.20
C ARG A 544 0.48 -5.60 -1.06
N PHE A 545 -0.65 -6.31 -1.01
CA PHE A 545 -1.24 -6.94 -2.21
C PHE A 545 -1.62 -5.92 -3.27
N SER A 546 -2.13 -4.74 -2.88
CA SER A 546 -2.47 -3.65 -3.80
C SER A 546 -1.23 -3.14 -4.56
N THR A 547 -0.11 -2.99 -3.85
CA THR A 547 1.18 -2.55 -4.44
C THR A 547 1.71 -3.59 -5.44
N ILE A 548 1.68 -4.86 -5.07
CA ILE A 548 2.13 -5.97 -5.94
C ILE A 548 1.25 -6.08 -7.19
N ALA A 549 -0.07 -5.88 -7.06
CA ALA A 549 -1.00 -5.90 -8.19
C ALA A 549 -0.64 -4.83 -9.24
N VAL A 550 -0.29 -3.62 -8.81
CA VAL A 550 0.14 -2.54 -9.72
C VAL A 550 1.44 -2.92 -10.45
N ALA A 551 2.42 -3.49 -9.73
CA ALA A 551 3.65 -3.97 -10.34
C ALA A 551 3.38 -5.08 -11.37
N ALA A 552 2.52 -6.04 -11.05
CA ALA A 552 2.13 -7.11 -11.95
C ALA A 552 1.40 -6.60 -13.21
N ASP A 553 0.52 -5.61 -13.08
CA ASP A 553 -0.18 -4.98 -14.21
C ASP A 553 0.79 -4.25 -15.14
N ASN A 554 1.77 -3.53 -14.57
CA ASN A 554 2.80 -2.83 -15.34
C ASN A 554 3.65 -3.80 -16.17
N GLU A 555 3.90 -5.01 -15.65
CA GLU A 555 4.64 -6.07 -16.34
C GLU A 555 3.78 -6.93 -17.28
N GLY A 556 2.47 -6.67 -17.36
CA GLY A 556 1.57 -7.45 -18.21
C GLY A 556 1.36 -8.88 -17.70
N LEU A 557 1.25 -9.05 -16.38
CA LEU A 557 0.98 -10.31 -15.69
C LEU A 557 -0.44 -10.30 -15.07
N PRO A 558 -1.52 -10.25 -15.88
CA PRO A 558 -2.88 -10.03 -15.38
C PRO A 558 -3.40 -11.16 -14.49
N TRP A 559 -2.90 -12.40 -14.64
CA TRP A 559 -3.26 -13.50 -13.74
C TRP A 559 -2.69 -13.31 -12.32
N VAL A 560 -1.49 -12.73 -12.20
CA VAL A 560 -0.86 -12.40 -10.92
C VAL A 560 -1.61 -11.24 -10.26
N ALA A 561 -1.96 -10.19 -11.03
CA ALA A 561 -2.75 -9.07 -10.52
C ALA A 561 -4.12 -9.54 -10.00
N ARG A 562 -4.82 -10.42 -10.73
CA ARG A 562 -6.07 -11.03 -10.25
C ARG A 562 -5.88 -11.82 -8.95
N LEU A 563 -4.83 -12.62 -8.85
CA LEU A 563 -4.51 -13.37 -7.64
C LEU A 563 -4.24 -12.44 -6.45
N CYS A 564 -3.50 -11.34 -6.66
CA CYS A 564 -3.25 -10.31 -5.64
C CYS A 564 -4.56 -9.67 -5.15
N HIS A 565 -5.47 -9.30 -6.06
CA HIS A 565 -6.75 -8.73 -5.68
C HIS A 565 -7.64 -9.69 -4.90
N GLY A 566 -7.64 -10.98 -5.27
CA GLY A 566 -8.38 -11.97 -4.49
C GLY A 566 -7.78 -12.17 -3.10
N LEU A 567 -6.44 -12.24 -2.98
CA LEU A 567 -5.75 -12.34 -1.69
C LEU A 567 -5.90 -11.08 -0.83
N GLU A 568 -6.00 -9.90 -1.45
CA GLU A 568 -6.35 -8.64 -0.79
C GLU A 568 -7.73 -8.76 -0.10
N GLN A 569 -8.75 -9.27 -0.81
CA GLN A 569 -10.07 -9.51 -0.20
C GLN A 569 -10.02 -10.53 0.94
N VAL A 570 -9.24 -11.61 0.77
CA VAL A 570 -9.01 -12.61 1.81
C VAL A 570 -8.35 -11.99 3.05
N SER A 571 -7.39 -11.08 2.87
CA SER A 571 -6.67 -10.44 3.98
C SER A 571 -7.52 -9.53 4.85
N LEU A 572 -8.52 -8.88 4.26
CA LEU A 572 -9.43 -7.99 4.96
C LEU A 572 -10.42 -8.75 5.85
N ILE A 573 -10.68 -10.03 5.57
CA ILE A 573 -11.50 -10.91 6.41
C ILE A 573 -10.78 -11.23 7.71
N VAL A 574 -9.49 -11.58 7.63
CA VAL A 574 -8.64 -11.89 8.79
C VAL A 574 -8.43 -10.67 9.70
N SER A 575 -8.56 -9.46 9.15
CA SER A 575 -8.19 -8.22 9.84
C SER A 575 -9.38 -7.37 10.34
N ARG A 576 -10.60 -7.50 9.80
CA ARG A 576 -11.67 -6.49 9.99
C ARG A 576 -13.13 -7.00 10.03
N ASP A 577 -13.38 -8.29 10.30
CA ASP A 577 -14.74 -8.82 10.53
C ASP A 577 -15.76 -8.46 9.41
N ALA A 578 -15.32 -8.50 8.15
CA ALA A 578 -16.08 -8.03 6.98
C ALA A 578 -16.54 -9.20 6.08
N LEU A 579 -17.48 -9.99 6.58
CA LEU A 579 -17.94 -11.23 5.93
C LEU A 579 -18.50 -11.07 4.52
N TRP A 580 -19.08 -9.91 4.17
CA TRP A 580 -19.58 -9.62 2.82
C TRP A 580 -18.48 -9.59 1.74
N ARG A 581 -17.19 -9.45 2.12
CA ARG A 581 -16.07 -9.50 1.17
C ARG A 581 -15.75 -10.91 0.66
N LEU A 582 -16.28 -11.95 1.32
CA LEU A 582 -16.23 -13.32 0.78
C LEU A 582 -16.97 -13.44 -0.56
N ASP A 583 -18.09 -12.73 -0.70
CA ASP A 583 -18.86 -12.69 -1.95
C ASP A 583 -18.03 -12.04 -3.08
N SER A 584 -17.23 -11.01 -2.75
CA SER A 584 -16.31 -10.37 -3.70
C SER A 584 -15.13 -11.26 -4.11
N CYS A 585 -14.62 -12.11 -3.20
CA CYS A 585 -13.62 -13.12 -3.57
C CYS A 585 -14.21 -14.19 -4.51
N SER A 586 -15.47 -14.57 -4.31
CA SER A 586 -16.19 -15.49 -5.21
C SER A 586 -16.35 -14.91 -6.62
N ASP A 587 -16.67 -13.62 -6.74
CA ASP A 587 -16.76 -12.94 -8.05
C ASP A 587 -15.42 -12.97 -8.82
N ILE A 588 -14.29 -12.85 -8.12
CA ILE A 588 -12.95 -12.94 -8.71
C ILE A 588 -12.63 -14.38 -9.16
N VAL A 589 -13.03 -15.39 -8.38
CA VAL A 589 -12.91 -16.81 -8.75
C VAL A 589 -13.72 -17.07 -10.03
N ASP A 590 -14.97 -16.62 -10.10
CA ASP A 590 -15.84 -16.76 -11.28
C ASP A 590 -15.27 -16.02 -12.50
N ALA A 591 -14.62 -14.87 -12.30
CA ALA A 591 -13.92 -14.16 -13.36
C ALA A 591 -12.71 -14.94 -13.89
N ALA A 592 -11.91 -15.54 -13.01
CA ALA A 592 -10.78 -16.38 -13.40
C ALA A 592 -11.26 -17.61 -14.20
N GLU A 593 -12.33 -18.28 -13.77
CA GLU A 593 -12.91 -19.42 -14.48
C GLU A 593 -13.42 -19.03 -15.87
N ARG A 594 -14.12 -17.90 -16.02
CA ARG A 594 -14.60 -17.40 -17.32
C ARG A 594 -13.49 -17.13 -18.33
N VAL A 595 -12.33 -16.66 -17.87
CA VAL A 595 -11.16 -16.40 -18.72
C VAL A 595 -10.43 -17.71 -19.06
N GLY A 596 -10.57 -18.74 -18.21
CA GLY A 596 -9.92 -20.04 -18.33
C GLY A 596 -8.68 -20.19 -17.43
N ASP A 597 -8.51 -19.31 -16.45
CA ASP A 597 -7.44 -19.35 -15.45
C ASP A 597 -7.81 -20.28 -14.29
N ARG A 598 -7.58 -21.57 -14.51
CA ARG A 598 -7.93 -22.62 -13.54
C ARG A 598 -7.02 -22.63 -12.31
N TRP A 599 -5.76 -22.23 -12.46
CA TRP A 599 -4.80 -22.19 -11.35
C TRP A 599 -5.11 -21.03 -10.40
N GLY A 600 -5.36 -19.83 -10.93
CA GLY A 600 -5.76 -18.67 -10.14
C GLY A 600 -7.06 -18.94 -9.36
N ALA A 601 -8.07 -19.53 -10.01
CA ALA A 601 -9.33 -19.91 -9.35
C ALA A 601 -9.11 -20.89 -8.18
N ALA A 602 -8.33 -21.96 -8.38
CA ALA A 602 -8.08 -22.96 -7.34
C ALA A 602 -7.28 -22.40 -6.14
N LEU A 603 -6.28 -21.56 -6.40
CA LEU A 603 -5.49 -20.90 -5.35
C LEU A 603 -6.33 -19.93 -4.51
N LEU A 604 -7.22 -19.16 -5.15
CA LEU A 604 -8.12 -18.25 -4.45
C LEU A 604 -9.18 -19.00 -3.62
N LEU A 605 -9.76 -20.09 -4.15
CA LEU A 605 -10.65 -20.96 -3.39
C LEU A 605 -9.94 -21.55 -2.16
N PHE A 606 -8.70 -22.03 -2.32
CA PHE A 606 -7.92 -22.54 -1.20
C PHE A 606 -7.67 -21.46 -0.13
N ALA A 607 -7.25 -20.26 -0.55
CA ALA A 607 -7.01 -19.14 0.36
C ALA A 607 -8.28 -18.69 1.10
N ALA A 608 -9.41 -18.60 0.40
CA ALA A 608 -10.70 -18.26 0.99
C ALA A 608 -11.17 -19.33 1.99
N GLY A 609 -11.07 -20.62 1.63
CA GLY A 609 -11.43 -21.73 2.52
C GLY A 609 -10.57 -21.79 3.78
N LEU A 610 -9.26 -21.55 3.65
CA LEU A 610 -8.34 -21.46 4.77
C LEU A 610 -8.65 -20.26 5.68
N ALA A 611 -8.94 -19.09 5.11
CA ALA A 611 -9.33 -17.92 5.88
C ALA A 611 -10.65 -18.12 6.64
N LYS A 612 -11.67 -18.71 6.00
CA LYS A 612 -12.95 -19.07 6.64
C LYS A 612 -12.75 -20.00 7.84
N LYS A 613 -11.96 -21.07 7.67
CA LYS A 613 -11.63 -22.00 8.76
C LYS A 613 -10.96 -21.29 9.95
N ARG A 614 -10.10 -20.30 9.71
CA ARG A 614 -9.43 -19.53 10.76
C ARG A 614 -10.35 -18.63 11.58
N VAL A 615 -11.38 -18.06 10.96
CA VAL A 615 -12.38 -17.23 11.64
C VAL A 615 -13.55 -18.07 12.17
N GLY A 616 -13.41 -19.39 12.25
CA GLY A 616 -14.43 -20.30 12.80
C GLY A 616 -15.65 -20.50 11.89
N GLN A 617 -15.56 -20.17 10.61
CA GLN A 617 -16.63 -20.38 9.62
C GLN A 617 -16.42 -21.66 8.80
N ASP A 618 -17.52 -22.13 8.21
CA ASP A 618 -17.47 -23.26 7.28
C ASP A 618 -16.86 -22.85 5.94
N GLY A 619 -15.63 -23.32 5.70
CA GLY A 619 -14.91 -23.20 4.43
C GLY A 619 -14.84 -24.49 3.61
N SER A 620 -15.64 -25.51 3.95
CA SER A 620 -15.60 -26.82 3.28
C SER A 620 -15.90 -26.73 1.78
N GLY A 621 -16.89 -25.93 1.38
CA GLY A 621 -17.26 -25.75 -0.02
C GLY A 621 -16.12 -25.18 -0.89
N GLU A 622 -15.40 -24.17 -0.40
CA GLU A 622 -14.25 -23.61 -1.12
C GLU A 622 -13.08 -24.60 -1.16
N LEU A 623 -12.79 -25.30 -0.07
CA LEU A 623 -11.71 -26.29 0.00
C LEU A 623 -11.99 -27.49 -0.90
N ASP A 624 -13.24 -27.96 -0.99
CA ASP A 624 -13.67 -29.02 -1.90
C ASP A 624 -13.56 -28.58 -3.36
N GLY A 625 -13.97 -27.34 -3.66
CA GLY A 625 -13.79 -26.72 -4.96
C GLY A 625 -12.32 -26.68 -5.39
N ALA A 626 -11.43 -26.20 -4.52
CA ALA A 626 -10.00 -26.18 -4.74
C ALA A 626 -9.42 -27.60 -4.91
N ASN A 627 -9.80 -28.55 -4.04
CA ASN A 627 -9.36 -29.94 -4.09
C ASN A 627 -9.71 -30.60 -5.43
N ARG A 628 -10.94 -30.39 -5.92
CA ARG A 628 -11.38 -30.91 -7.22
C ARG A 628 -10.54 -30.34 -8.36
N ILE A 629 -10.37 -29.02 -8.41
CA ILE A 629 -9.62 -28.36 -9.50
C ILE A 629 -8.14 -28.78 -9.46
N PHE A 630 -7.49 -28.83 -8.30
CA PHE A 630 -6.11 -29.32 -8.18
C PHE A 630 -5.96 -30.78 -8.60
N GLY A 631 -6.97 -31.63 -8.35
CA GLY A 631 -7.00 -33.01 -8.85
C GLY A 631 -7.03 -33.09 -10.36
N GLU A 632 -7.90 -32.31 -11.00
CA GLU A 632 -7.96 -32.22 -12.46
C GLU A 632 -6.62 -31.71 -13.04
N LEU A 633 -6.01 -30.73 -12.38
CA LEU A 633 -4.69 -30.19 -12.72
C LEU A 633 -3.53 -31.14 -12.37
N GLY A 634 -3.76 -32.28 -11.71
CA GLY A 634 -2.71 -33.21 -11.31
C GLY A 634 -1.71 -32.60 -10.33
N ALA A 635 -2.21 -31.95 -9.27
CA ALA A 635 -1.42 -31.35 -8.19
C ALA A 635 -1.76 -32.04 -6.84
N PRO A 636 -1.40 -33.32 -6.65
CA PRO A 636 -1.76 -34.09 -5.45
C PRO A 636 -1.19 -33.51 -4.15
N VAL A 637 -0.08 -32.77 -4.19
CA VAL A 637 0.45 -32.08 -3.00
C VAL A 637 -0.51 -30.99 -2.51
N LEU A 638 -1.10 -30.22 -3.42
CA LEU A 638 -2.09 -29.19 -3.05
C LEU A 638 -3.44 -29.82 -2.65
N GLN A 639 -3.83 -30.95 -3.25
CA GLN A 639 -5.00 -31.72 -2.78
C GLN A 639 -4.83 -32.24 -1.35
N LEU A 640 -3.61 -32.64 -0.98
CA LEU A 640 -3.31 -33.03 0.40
C LEU A 640 -3.54 -31.86 1.36
N TRP A 641 -3.09 -30.65 1.01
CA TRP A 641 -3.33 -29.45 1.81
C TRP A 641 -4.82 -29.09 1.93
N CYS A 642 -5.60 -29.14 0.84
CA CYS A 642 -7.04 -28.92 0.91
C CYS A 642 -7.72 -29.89 1.89
N ARG A 643 -7.36 -31.19 1.81
CA ARG A 643 -7.90 -32.20 2.71
C ARG A 643 -7.48 -31.97 4.16
N LEU A 644 -6.20 -31.68 4.40
CA LEU A 644 -5.68 -31.39 5.75
C LEU A 644 -6.38 -30.20 6.42
N VAL A 645 -6.59 -29.11 5.68
CA VAL A 645 -7.26 -27.91 6.20
C VAL A 645 -8.76 -28.15 6.41
N ALA A 646 -9.37 -29.04 5.62
CA ALA A 646 -10.78 -29.40 5.75
C ALA A 646 -11.06 -30.32 6.95
N THR A 647 -10.12 -31.21 7.30
CA THR A 647 -10.21 -32.19 8.39
C THR A 647 -10.47 -31.54 9.74
N ASP A 648 -11.47 -32.05 10.47
CA ASP A 648 -11.75 -31.65 11.85
C ASP A 648 -10.81 -32.41 12.81
N PRO A 649 -10.28 -31.77 13.87
CA PRO A 649 -9.50 -32.46 14.90
C PRO A 649 -10.21 -33.66 15.55
N ASN A 650 -11.55 -33.70 15.50
CA ASN A 650 -12.37 -34.80 16.02
C ASN A 650 -12.66 -35.91 15.00
N ASP A 651 -12.14 -35.80 13.77
CA ASP A 651 -12.31 -36.84 12.75
C ASP A 651 -11.67 -38.17 13.17
N THR A 652 -12.16 -39.27 12.61
CA THR A 652 -11.74 -40.62 13.02
C THR A 652 -10.26 -40.89 12.69
N GLU A 653 -9.57 -41.60 13.59
CA GLU A 653 -8.17 -41.98 13.42
C GLU A 653 -7.79 -42.59 12.05
N PRO A 654 -8.61 -43.47 11.41
CA PRO A 654 -8.29 -44.00 10.09
C PRO A 654 -8.17 -42.92 8.99
N VAL A 655 -9.00 -41.88 9.06
CA VAL A 655 -9.00 -40.76 8.09
C VAL A 655 -7.71 -39.96 8.23
N ILE A 656 -7.29 -39.67 9.47
CA ILE A 656 -6.06 -38.90 9.73
C ILE A 656 -4.81 -39.72 9.34
N ARG A 657 -4.83 -41.04 9.55
CA ARG A 657 -3.73 -41.93 9.14
C ARG A 657 -3.52 -41.95 7.63
N GLU A 658 -4.61 -41.94 6.85
CA GLU A 658 -4.53 -41.83 5.40
C GLU A 658 -3.79 -40.54 4.97
N LEU A 659 -4.01 -39.42 5.67
CA LEU A 659 -3.33 -38.15 5.40
C LEU A 659 -1.83 -38.21 5.73
N VAL A 660 -1.44 -38.90 6.82
CA VAL A 660 -0.02 -39.13 7.16
C VAL A 660 0.66 -39.96 6.08
N GLU A 661 0.04 -41.06 5.65
CA GLU A 661 0.56 -41.93 4.58
C GLU A 661 0.67 -41.18 3.25
N ALA A 662 -0.33 -40.36 2.92
CA ALA A 662 -0.31 -39.50 1.73
C ALA A 662 0.83 -38.46 1.79
N GLY A 663 1.06 -37.82 2.94
CA GLY A 663 2.18 -36.91 3.15
C GLY A 663 3.53 -37.58 2.91
N GLN A 664 3.71 -38.79 3.43
CA GLN A 664 4.92 -39.59 3.22
C GLN A 664 5.12 -39.98 1.74
N ALA A 665 4.07 -40.48 1.08
CA ALA A 665 4.14 -40.90 -0.32
C ALA A 665 4.53 -39.74 -1.24
N LEU A 666 3.96 -38.57 -0.99
CA LEU A 666 4.19 -37.33 -1.74
C LEU A 666 5.44 -36.57 -1.31
N ARG A 667 6.12 -37.01 -0.24
CA ARG A 667 7.29 -36.36 0.39
C ARG A 667 7.01 -34.92 0.89
N SER A 668 5.77 -34.59 1.18
CA SER A 668 5.40 -33.28 1.73
C SER A 668 5.58 -33.30 3.24
N ARG A 669 6.76 -32.90 3.72
CA ARG A 669 7.16 -33.03 5.13
C ARG A 669 6.37 -32.12 6.05
N GLY A 670 6.05 -30.90 5.62
CA GLY A 670 5.20 -29.99 6.37
C GLY A 670 3.77 -30.51 6.49
N ALA A 671 3.20 -31.01 5.39
CA ALA A 671 1.87 -31.63 5.42
C ALA A 671 1.83 -32.87 6.33
N GLN A 672 2.88 -33.70 6.28
CA GLN A 672 3.03 -34.84 7.19
C GLN A 672 3.12 -34.41 8.66
N ALA A 673 3.86 -33.34 8.97
CA ALA A 673 3.97 -32.81 10.33
C ALA A 673 2.59 -32.38 10.88
N VAL A 674 1.81 -31.65 10.08
CA VAL A 674 0.44 -31.23 10.43
C VAL A 674 -0.48 -32.44 10.63
N ALA A 675 -0.42 -33.43 9.73
CA ALA A 675 -1.21 -34.66 9.84
C ALA A 675 -0.88 -35.47 11.11
N LEU A 676 0.40 -35.55 11.48
CA LEU A 676 0.84 -36.18 12.73
C LEU A 676 0.36 -35.40 13.96
N GLY A 677 0.28 -34.08 13.90
CA GLY A 677 -0.31 -33.24 14.95
C GLY A 677 -1.80 -33.54 15.18
N LEU A 678 -2.58 -33.67 14.10
CA LEU A 678 -3.98 -34.09 14.17
C LEU A 678 -4.12 -35.50 14.76
N LEU A 679 -3.25 -36.43 14.35
CA LEU A 679 -3.27 -37.81 14.85
C LEU A 679 -2.94 -37.88 16.34
N ALA A 680 -1.98 -37.08 16.80
CA ALA A 680 -1.60 -36.99 18.19
C ALA A 680 -2.73 -36.39 19.06
N SER A 681 -3.48 -35.42 18.50
CA SER A 681 -4.68 -34.86 19.15
C SER A 681 -5.78 -35.92 19.30
N ALA A 682 -6.03 -36.72 18.26
CA ALA A 682 -7.01 -37.82 18.30
C ALA A 682 -6.61 -38.96 19.28
N ARG A 683 -5.31 -39.13 19.57
CA ARG A 683 -4.77 -40.19 20.45
C ARG A 683 -4.48 -39.73 21.89
N ALA A 684 -4.95 -38.55 22.31
CA ALA A 684 -4.67 -38.00 23.64
C ALA A 684 -3.16 -37.89 23.98
N GLY A 685 -2.33 -37.60 22.97
CA GLY A 685 -0.95 -37.14 23.19
C GLY A 685 0.19 -38.08 22.78
N GLU A 686 -0.09 -39.29 22.31
CA GLU A 686 0.93 -40.15 21.72
C GLU A 686 1.45 -39.59 20.38
N GLY A 687 2.74 -39.26 20.30
CA GLY A 687 3.39 -38.74 19.08
C GLY A 687 3.49 -37.20 19.00
N ILE A 688 3.01 -36.45 20.00
CA ILE A 688 3.10 -34.97 20.03
C ILE A 688 4.53 -34.48 19.88
N ALA A 689 5.50 -35.10 20.58
CA ALA A 689 6.90 -34.66 20.55
C ALA A 689 7.58 -34.85 19.19
N GLU A 690 7.08 -35.75 18.35
CA GLU A 690 7.54 -35.91 16.96
C GLU A 690 6.89 -34.87 16.06
N ALA A 691 5.57 -34.70 16.17
CA ALA A 691 4.81 -33.69 15.42
C ALA A 691 5.29 -32.26 15.72
N ALA A 692 5.48 -31.90 16.99
CA ALA A 692 5.97 -30.59 17.42
C ALA A 692 7.38 -30.30 16.91
N ARG A 693 8.29 -31.28 16.98
CA ARG A 693 9.65 -31.12 16.47
C ARG A 693 9.68 -30.93 14.96
N MET A 694 8.85 -31.67 14.21
CA MET A 694 8.73 -31.50 12.76
C MET A 694 8.08 -30.15 12.41
N ALA A 695 6.99 -29.78 13.09
CA ALA A 695 6.30 -28.51 12.91
C ALA A 695 7.24 -27.32 13.17
N GLU A 696 7.99 -27.37 14.27
CA GLU A 696 9.05 -26.40 14.57
C GLU A 696 10.10 -26.41 13.46
N THR A 697 10.63 -27.59 13.08
CA THR A 697 11.66 -27.73 12.03
C THR A 697 11.27 -27.05 10.71
N PHE A 698 10.00 -27.18 10.30
CA PHE A 698 9.53 -26.68 9.01
C PHE A 698 8.80 -25.33 9.09
N GLY A 699 8.51 -24.84 10.30
CA GLY A 699 7.78 -23.60 10.54
C GLY A 699 6.29 -23.67 10.20
N VAL A 700 5.65 -24.83 10.33
CA VAL A 700 4.21 -25.00 10.09
C VAL A 700 3.43 -25.03 11.41
N PRO A 701 2.23 -24.42 11.47
CA PRO A 701 1.41 -24.45 12.68
C PRO A 701 0.79 -25.84 12.91
N LEU A 702 0.71 -26.30 14.17
CA LEU A 702 -0.05 -27.50 14.54
C LEU A 702 -1.53 -27.15 14.63
N LEU A 703 -2.36 -27.77 13.79
CA LEU A 703 -3.82 -27.64 13.83
C LEU A 703 -4.40 -28.67 14.80
N GLY A 704 -5.28 -28.27 15.72
CA GLY A 704 -6.08 -29.18 16.55
C GLY A 704 -5.69 -29.36 18.02
N HIS A 705 -4.71 -28.62 18.54
CA HIS A 705 -4.66 -28.35 19.98
C HIS A 705 -5.45 -27.06 20.24
N GLY A 706 -6.50 -27.16 21.06
CA GLY A 706 -6.94 -25.97 21.78
C GLY A 706 -5.76 -25.48 22.63
N ASP A 707 -5.66 -24.16 22.83
CA ASP A 707 -4.81 -23.55 23.86
C ASP A 707 -5.30 -23.90 25.29
N ALA A 708 -5.68 -25.16 25.51
CA ALA A 708 -5.95 -25.77 26.79
C ALA A 708 -4.84 -26.80 27.05
N ASP A 709 -3.97 -26.48 28.01
CA ASP A 709 -2.81 -27.28 28.49
C ASP A 709 -1.46 -27.15 27.75
N ALA A 710 -0.96 -25.92 27.61
CA ALA A 710 0.47 -25.64 27.81
C ALA A 710 0.66 -24.90 29.16
N PRO A 711 1.70 -25.23 29.95
CA PRO A 711 1.59 -25.34 31.41
C PRO A 711 1.48 -24.00 32.13
N ARG A 712 0.42 -23.88 32.95
CA ARG A 712 0.43 -23.02 34.14
C ARG A 712 1.51 -23.51 35.10
N GLY A 713 2.53 -22.70 35.31
CA GLY A 713 3.42 -22.80 36.47
C GLY A 713 4.50 -23.87 36.36
N ALA A 714 5.64 -23.51 35.76
CA ALA A 714 6.93 -23.92 36.30
C ALA A 714 7.73 -22.65 36.54
N VAL A 715 7.80 -22.25 37.81
CA VAL A 715 8.95 -21.51 38.33
C VAL A 715 10.15 -22.41 38.05
N ALA A 716 10.77 -22.23 36.89
CA ALA A 716 12.10 -22.74 36.67
C ALA A 716 12.99 -22.00 37.67
N THR A 717 13.55 -22.77 38.59
CA THR A 717 14.59 -22.34 39.51
C THR A 717 15.61 -21.49 38.77
N ALA A 718 15.68 -20.22 39.17
CA ALA A 718 16.41 -19.12 38.53
C ALA A 718 17.94 -19.23 38.62
N ALA A 719 18.51 -20.44 38.50
CA ALA A 719 19.95 -20.66 38.64
C ALA A 719 20.59 -21.61 37.60
N GLU A 720 19.82 -22.34 36.78
CA GLU A 720 20.40 -23.36 35.86
C GLU A 720 20.19 -23.10 34.34
N VAL A 721 19.51 -22.02 33.92
CA VAL A 721 19.31 -21.68 32.48
C VAL A 721 20.20 -20.52 32.00
N VAL A 722 21.03 -19.94 32.88
CA VAL A 722 21.77 -18.70 32.59
C VAL A 722 22.91 -18.87 31.56
N GLU A 723 23.30 -20.09 31.18
CA GLU A 723 24.40 -20.31 30.21
C GLU A 723 23.97 -20.63 28.76
N ALA A 724 22.67 -20.70 28.45
CA ALA A 724 22.21 -20.99 27.08
C ALA A 724 21.58 -19.76 26.40
N SER A 725 22.47 -18.92 25.87
CA SER A 725 22.25 -17.93 24.81
C SER A 725 21.52 -16.64 25.17
N LEU A 726 22.22 -15.74 25.89
CA LEU A 726 21.92 -14.31 25.86
C LEU A 726 21.93 -13.79 24.41
N PRO A 727 21.09 -12.81 24.06
CA PRO A 727 21.13 -12.18 22.75
C PRO A 727 22.51 -11.55 22.52
N PRO A 728 23.10 -11.68 21.32
CA PRO A 728 24.42 -11.13 21.02
C PRO A 728 24.46 -9.61 21.15
N VAL A 729 23.34 -8.94 20.92
CA VAL A 729 23.15 -7.51 21.20
C VAL A 729 21.78 -7.30 21.84
N ALA A 730 21.72 -6.65 22.99
CA ALA A 730 20.49 -6.19 23.62
C ALA A 730 20.55 -4.68 23.85
N ILE A 731 19.54 -3.96 23.37
CA ILE A 731 19.43 -2.51 23.50
C ILE A 731 18.21 -2.16 24.35
N THR A 732 18.44 -1.34 25.38
CA THR A 732 17.40 -0.79 26.25
C THR A 732 17.28 0.70 25.97
N CYS A 733 16.10 1.15 25.54
CA CYS A 733 15.76 2.52 25.22
C CYS A 733 14.73 3.12 26.20
N PHE A 734 13.92 2.30 26.88
CA PHE A 734 13.03 2.75 27.95
C PHE A 734 13.82 2.95 29.24
N GLY A 735 13.73 4.15 29.83
CA GLY A 735 14.52 4.52 30.99
C GLY A 735 15.98 4.82 30.64
N GLU A 736 16.93 4.25 31.37
CA GLU A 736 18.35 4.50 31.11
C GLU A 736 18.83 3.76 29.86
N TYR A 737 19.41 4.48 28.89
CA TYR A 737 19.87 3.89 27.64
C TYR A 737 21.07 2.97 27.86
N ARG A 738 20.96 1.71 27.45
CA ARG A 738 22.02 0.71 27.62
C ARG A 738 22.14 -0.18 26.38
N ILE A 739 23.37 -0.58 26.08
CA ILE A 739 23.66 -1.61 25.08
C ILE A 739 24.48 -2.69 25.78
N ALA A 740 24.02 -3.94 25.72
CA ALA A 740 24.77 -5.10 26.13
C ALA A 740 25.17 -5.93 24.91
N ILE A 741 26.43 -6.37 24.85
CA ILE A 741 26.94 -7.25 23.80
C ILE A 741 27.39 -8.54 24.48
N ASP A 742 26.85 -9.67 24.05
CA ASP A 742 27.07 -10.98 24.68
C ASP A 742 26.85 -10.97 26.21
N GLY A 743 25.90 -10.14 26.68
CA GLY A 743 25.57 -9.98 28.09
C GLY A 743 26.36 -8.91 28.86
N GLU A 744 27.43 -8.36 28.28
CA GLU A 744 28.27 -7.32 28.91
C GLU A 744 27.81 -5.91 28.51
N VAL A 745 27.53 -5.05 29.49
CA VAL A 745 27.08 -3.67 29.23
C VAL A 745 28.24 -2.83 28.71
N VAL A 746 28.08 -2.29 27.50
CA VAL A 746 29.09 -1.49 26.82
C VAL A 746 29.10 -0.05 27.36
N GLY A 747 30.25 0.39 27.87
CA GLY A 747 30.45 1.77 28.31
C GLY A 747 30.48 2.76 27.12
N LEU A 748 29.40 3.51 26.92
CA LEU A 748 29.27 4.50 25.83
C LEU A 748 30.03 5.82 26.10
N ASN A 749 30.74 5.92 27.22
CA ASN A 749 31.51 7.11 27.62
C ASN A 749 32.65 7.47 26.64
N GLN A 750 33.10 6.52 25.83
CA GLN A 750 34.11 6.74 24.78
C GLN A 750 33.56 7.48 23.56
N LEU A 751 32.23 7.47 23.35
CA LEU A 751 31.58 8.22 22.29
C LEU A 751 31.30 9.66 22.73
N ARG A 752 31.57 10.60 21.81
CA ARG A 752 31.14 12.00 21.97
C ARG A 752 29.61 12.05 22.08
N PRO A 753 29.03 13.03 22.82
CA PRO A 753 27.58 13.12 23.05
C PRO A 753 26.74 12.99 21.76
N GLN A 754 27.15 13.71 20.72
CA GLN A 754 26.51 13.70 19.40
C GLN A 754 26.51 12.31 18.72
N ALA A 755 27.58 11.53 18.89
CA ALA A 755 27.66 10.17 18.34
C ALA A 755 26.79 9.19 19.15
N ARG A 756 26.66 9.41 20.47
CA ARG A 756 25.72 8.65 21.30
C ARG A 756 24.28 8.93 20.91
N TRP A 757 23.93 10.19 20.68
CA TRP A 757 22.58 10.58 20.26
C TRP A 757 22.20 10.00 18.90
N VAL A 758 23.11 9.96 17.93
CA VAL A 758 22.88 9.25 16.65
C VAL A 758 22.49 7.79 16.93
N LEU A 759 23.26 7.10 17.74
CA LEU A 759 23.00 5.69 18.05
C LEU A 759 21.67 5.51 18.79
N GLN A 760 21.39 6.33 19.80
CA GLN A 760 20.13 6.34 20.56
C GLN A 760 18.91 6.57 19.66
N ILE A 761 18.94 7.58 18.77
CA ILE A 761 17.84 7.88 17.85
C ILE A 761 17.60 6.70 16.90
N LEU A 762 18.66 6.14 16.31
CA LEU A 762 18.52 4.99 15.42
C LEU A 762 18.06 3.72 16.17
N SER A 763 18.37 3.59 17.46
CA SER A 763 17.87 2.51 18.32
C SER A 763 16.40 2.63 18.70
N ALA A 764 15.80 3.82 18.62
CA ALA A 764 14.38 4.01 18.93
C ALA A 764 13.45 3.39 17.86
N ALA A 765 13.93 3.27 16.61
CA ALA A 765 13.20 2.64 15.51
C ALA A 765 14.14 1.75 14.68
N PRO A 766 14.59 0.60 15.22
CA PRO A 766 15.53 -0.27 14.53
C PRO A 766 14.96 -0.73 13.18
N GLY A 767 15.79 -0.77 12.14
CA GLY A 767 15.36 -1.12 10.80
C GLY A 767 14.53 -0.07 10.04
N HIS A 768 14.34 1.13 10.58
CA HIS A 768 13.75 2.26 9.85
C HIS A 768 14.83 3.17 9.28
N ASP A 769 14.57 3.73 8.09
CA ASP A 769 15.48 4.67 7.43
C ASP A 769 15.21 6.09 7.95
N HIS A 770 16.17 6.67 8.67
CA HIS A 770 16.12 8.04 9.16
C HIS A 770 16.88 8.97 8.19
N HIS A 771 16.16 9.89 7.56
CA HIS A 771 16.78 10.86 6.64
C HIS A 771 17.82 11.72 7.36
N ARG A 772 18.94 12.03 6.69
CA ARG A 772 20.04 12.81 7.29
C ARG A 772 19.59 14.18 7.80
N GLU A 773 18.68 14.86 7.11
CA GLU A 773 18.19 16.18 7.50
C GLU A 773 17.46 16.13 8.85
N LEU A 774 16.67 15.07 9.11
CA LEU A 774 16.03 14.87 10.40
C LEU A 774 17.07 14.67 11.52
N LEU A 775 18.11 13.87 11.26
CA LEU A 775 19.19 13.67 12.22
C LEU A 775 19.98 14.96 12.44
N GLU A 776 20.24 15.73 11.39
CA GLU A 776 20.92 17.02 11.44
C GLU A 776 20.15 18.06 12.26
N ASP A 777 18.84 18.16 12.06
CA ASP A 777 17.97 19.09 12.78
C ASP A 777 17.90 18.78 14.29
N ILE A 778 17.86 17.49 14.63
CA ILE A 778 17.83 17.05 16.05
C ILE A 778 19.19 17.27 16.72
N LEU A 779 20.28 16.93 16.02
CA LEU A 779 21.63 16.92 16.59
C LEU A 779 22.29 18.31 16.59
N TRP A 780 22.02 19.11 15.57
CA TRP A 780 22.62 20.43 15.35
C TRP A 780 21.59 21.46 14.88
N PRO A 781 20.60 21.80 15.71
CA PRO A 781 19.55 22.75 15.31
C PRO A 781 20.15 24.10 14.89
N GLY A 782 19.75 24.59 13.72
CA GLY A 782 20.16 25.89 13.17
C GLY A 782 21.57 25.95 12.57
N VAL A 783 22.22 24.80 12.35
CA VAL A 783 23.51 24.71 11.64
C VAL A 783 23.27 24.48 10.14
N ASP A 784 24.11 25.10 9.29
CA ASP A 784 24.04 24.91 7.84
C ASP A 784 24.18 23.42 7.43
N HIS A 785 23.38 23.00 6.45
CA HIS A 785 23.26 21.62 5.99
C HIS A 785 24.63 21.00 5.62
N GLN A 786 25.52 21.72 4.94
CA GLN A 786 26.82 21.16 4.54
C GLN A 786 27.70 20.84 5.75
N VAL A 787 27.64 21.69 6.78
CA VAL A 787 28.41 21.52 8.02
C VAL A 787 27.79 20.42 8.89
N ALA A 788 26.47 20.38 9.00
CA ALA A 788 25.74 19.36 9.75
C ALA A 788 25.94 17.96 9.14
N CYS A 789 25.83 17.82 7.82
CA CYS A 789 26.09 16.58 7.11
C CYS A 789 27.52 16.06 7.34
N HIS A 790 28.53 16.94 7.31
CA HIS A 790 29.91 16.52 7.62
C HIS A 790 30.06 16.04 9.08
N ARG A 791 29.44 16.73 10.04
CA ARG A 791 29.45 16.33 11.45
C ARG A 791 28.72 15.01 11.69
N LEU A 792 27.60 14.77 10.99
CA LEU A 792 26.85 13.53 11.03
C LEU A 792 27.71 12.36 10.55
N GLN A 793 28.44 12.51 9.45
CA GLN A 793 29.35 11.48 8.94
C GLN A 793 30.44 11.13 9.96
N VAL A 794 31.02 12.13 10.63
CA VAL A 794 32.03 11.91 11.68
C VAL A 794 31.42 11.20 12.89
N ALA A 795 30.21 11.56 13.30
CA ALA A 795 29.48 10.91 14.40
C ALA A 795 29.19 9.44 14.09
N VAL A 796 28.63 9.15 12.91
CA VAL A 796 28.37 7.78 12.43
C VAL A 796 29.65 6.96 12.32
N SER A 797 30.73 7.54 11.80
CA SER A 797 32.04 6.86 11.71
C SER A 797 32.59 6.48 13.09
N SER A 798 32.35 7.32 14.11
CA SER A 798 32.77 7.05 15.48
C SER A 798 32.01 5.86 16.08
N VAL A 799 30.70 5.78 15.84
CA VAL A 799 29.87 4.64 16.26
C VAL A 799 30.30 3.35 15.53
N ARG A 800 30.48 3.40 14.20
CA ARG A 800 30.95 2.25 13.42
C ARG A 800 32.31 1.72 13.88
N THR A 801 33.21 2.60 14.30
CA THR A 801 34.53 2.19 14.81
C THR A 801 34.41 1.46 16.14
N MET A 802 33.48 1.89 17.01
CA MET A 802 33.28 1.28 18.32
C MET A 802 32.62 -0.10 18.23
N PHE A 803 31.63 -0.26 17.34
CA PHE A 803 30.84 -1.49 17.20
C PHE A 803 31.23 -2.36 16.00
N GLY A 804 32.35 -2.08 15.34
CA GLY A 804 32.74 -2.74 14.08
C GLY A 804 33.02 -4.25 14.17
N GLN A 805 33.04 -4.84 15.37
CA GLN A 805 33.14 -6.29 15.60
C GLN A 805 31.86 -6.91 16.20
N ALA A 806 30.83 -6.09 16.44
CA ALA A 806 29.55 -6.52 16.97
C ALA A 806 28.50 -6.66 15.86
N ASP A 807 27.41 -7.38 16.12
CA ASP A 807 26.28 -7.56 15.21
C ASP A 807 25.35 -6.32 15.16
N LEU A 808 25.96 -5.14 15.22
CA LEU A 808 25.34 -3.82 15.27
C LEU A 808 26.01 -2.93 14.21
N VAL A 809 25.29 -2.67 13.12
CA VAL A 809 25.81 -1.93 11.97
C VAL A 809 24.90 -0.74 11.68
N ILE A 810 25.49 0.45 11.47
CA ILE A 810 24.75 1.58 10.93
C ILE A 810 24.85 1.53 9.41
N GLY A 811 23.76 1.17 8.73
CA GLY A 811 23.63 1.17 7.28
C GLY A 811 23.36 2.58 6.72
N ARG A 812 23.72 2.82 5.46
CA ARG A 812 23.35 4.05 4.72
C ARG A 812 22.66 3.66 3.42
N ARG A 813 21.45 4.18 3.19
CA ARG A 813 20.68 4.01 1.94
C ARG A 813 20.37 5.39 1.37
N GLY A 814 21.07 5.78 0.31
CA GLY A 814 20.99 7.14 -0.24
C GLY A 814 21.32 8.19 0.83
N GLU A 815 20.33 9.01 1.18
CA GLU A 815 20.45 10.06 2.19
C GLU A 815 19.89 9.72 3.57
N SER A 816 19.60 8.43 3.82
CA SER A 816 19.12 7.95 5.11
C SER A 816 20.10 7.01 5.80
N TYR A 817 20.04 7.00 7.13
CA TYR A 817 20.78 6.09 8.01
C TYR A 817 19.80 5.16 8.74
N ARG A 818 20.19 3.91 8.95
CA ARG A 818 19.41 2.93 9.73
C ARG A 818 20.31 2.13 10.66
N LEU A 819 19.76 1.67 11.78
CA LEU A 819 20.39 0.66 12.60
C LEU A 819 20.00 -0.73 12.09
N GLU A 820 21.00 -1.52 11.71
CA GLU A 820 20.89 -2.92 11.32
C GLU A 820 21.42 -3.77 12.47
N LEU A 821 20.60 -4.71 12.92
CA LEU A 821 20.90 -5.62 14.01
C LEU A 821 20.69 -7.05 13.51
N GLY A 822 21.52 -7.99 13.96
CA GLY A 822 21.33 -9.40 13.62
C GLY A 822 20.04 -9.99 14.19
N GLU A 823 19.59 -11.12 13.61
CA GLU A 823 18.29 -11.75 13.88
C GLU A 823 18.04 -12.11 15.36
N ARG A 824 19.11 -12.32 16.14
CA ARG A 824 19.02 -12.68 17.56
C ARG A 824 19.11 -11.47 18.50
N SER A 825 19.26 -10.26 17.96
CA SER A 825 19.41 -9.04 18.76
C SER A 825 18.05 -8.50 19.21
N THR A 826 17.98 -7.95 20.42
CA THR A 826 16.74 -7.43 21.02
C THR A 826 16.80 -5.91 21.20
N VAL A 827 15.64 -5.26 21.05
CA VAL A 827 15.46 -3.83 21.31
C VAL A 827 14.12 -3.69 22.01
N ASP A 828 14.13 -3.24 23.25
CA ASP A 828 12.95 -3.17 24.11
C ASP A 828 11.77 -2.40 23.51
N VAL A 829 12.02 -1.34 22.72
CA VAL A 829 10.96 -0.58 22.02
C VAL A 829 10.28 -1.41 20.94
N ARG A 830 11.05 -2.16 20.14
CA ARG A 830 10.51 -3.07 19.11
C ARG A 830 9.75 -4.21 19.78
N ASP A 831 10.36 -4.83 20.78
CA ASP A 831 9.78 -5.95 21.51
C ASP A 831 8.48 -5.53 22.23
N PHE A 832 8.40 -4.29 22.73
CA PHE A 832 7.19 -3.68 23.28
C PHE A 832 6.08 -3.53 22.23
N THR A 833 6.40 -2.97 21.06
CA THR A 833 5.41 -2.82 19.97
C THR A 833 4.93 -4.19 19.47
N ASP A 834 5.81 -5.18 19.41
CA ASP A 834 5.47 -6.54 18.99
C ASP A 834 4.58 -7.23 20.03
N ALA A 835 4.84 -7.04 21.33
CA ALA A 835 4.00 -7.54 22.41
C ALA A 835 2.59 -6.92 22.36
N LEU A 836 2.46 -5.62 22.07
CA LEU A 836 1.15 -4.98 21.87
C LEU A 836 0.42 -5.51 20.63
N ALA A 837 1.13 -5.76 19.52
CA ALA A 837 0.55 -6.38 18.33
C ALA A 837 0.07 -7.81 18.62
N ARG A 838 0.86 -8.61 19.35
CA ARG A 838 0.45 -9.95 19.82
C ARG A 838 -0.78 -9.88 20.72
N ALA A 839 -0.85 -8.90 21.62
CA ALA A 839 -2.03 -8.69 22.47
C ALA A 839 -3.29 -8.33 21.66
N ALA A 840 -3.17 -7.46 20.66
CA ALA A 840 -4.27 -7.11 19.77
C ALA A 840 -4.75 -8.33 18.97
N ALA A 841 -3.82 -9.12 18.43
CA ALA A 841 -4.12 -10.35 17.71
C ALA A 841 -4.80 -11.39 18.60
N ALA A 842 -4.33 -11.58 19.84
CA ALA A 842 -4.97 -12.47 20.81
C ALA A 842 -6.36 -11.97 21.21
N SER A 843 -6.53 -10.65 21.35
CA SER A 843 -7.84 -10.05 21.62
C SER A 843 -8.83 -10.28 20.48
N ALA A 844 -8.38 -10.21 19.22
CA ALA A 844 -9.20 -10.52 18.04
C ALA A 844 -9.59 -12.01 17.96
N ARG A 845 -8.75 -12.91 18.48
CA ARG A 845 -9.05 -14.36 18.58
C ARG A 845 -9.92 -14.73 19.79
N GLY A 846 -10.31 -13.76 20.63
CA GLY A 846 -11.00 -14.05 21.90
C GLY A 846 -10.12 -14.76 22.93
N ASP A 847 -8.81 -14.85 22.69
CA ASP A 847 -7.85 -15.49 23.57
C ASP A 847 -7.49 -14.54 24.73
N LEU A 848 -8.19 -14.73 25.85
CA LEU A 848 -7.98 -13.97 27.07
C LEU A 848 -6.58 -14.22 27.67
N HIS A 849 -6.07 -15.45 27.60
CA HIS A 849 -4.78 -15.76 28.21
C HIS A 849 -3.63 -15.15 27.41
N GLY A 850 -3.61 -15.34 26.09
CA GLY A 850 -2.57 -14.76 25.23
C GLY A 850 -2.60 -13.24 25.22
N ARG A 851 -3.79 -12.60 25.26
CA ARG A 851 -3.85 -11.13 25.32
C ARG A 851 -3.35 -10.59 26.64
N MET A 852 -3.66 -11.25 27.76
CA MET A 852 -3.15 -10.85 29.07
C MET A 852 -1.64 -11.09 29.16
N THR A 853 -1.13 -12.23 28.70
CA THR A 853 0.30 -12.54 28.71
C THR A 853 1.10 -11.52 27.89
N ALA A 854 0.65 -11.22 26.67
CA ALA A 854 1.33 -10.26 25.79
C ALA A 854 1.25 -8.82 26.34
N ARG A 855 0.14 -8.41 26.97
CA ARG A 855 0.06 -7.11 27.65
C ARG A 855 0.99 -7.04 28.86
N HIS A 856 1.10 -8.10 29.66
CA HIS A 856 2.06 -8.15 30.78
C HIS A 856 3.50 -8.05 30.29
N GLU A 857 3.83 -8.73 29.20
CA GLU A 857 5.14 -8.62 28.55
C GLU A 857 5.45 -7.18 28.12
N ALA A 858 4.50 -6.51 27.45
CA ALA A 858 4.63 -5.10 27.10
C ALA A 858 4.84 -4.22 28.35
N MET A 859 4.08 -4.44 29.44
CA MET A 859 4.23 -3.68 30.67
C MET A 859 5.58 -3.92 31.38
N ASN A 860 6.16 -5.12 31.25
CA ASN A 860 7.48 -5.43 31.80
C ASN A 860 8.61 -4.76 31.01
N LEU A 861 8.44 -4.59 29.70
CA LEU A 861 9.40 -3.90 28.83
C LEU A 861 9.35 -2.38 29.03
N TYR A 862 8.17 -1.82 29.28
CA TYR A 862 7.99 -0.38 29.51
C TYR A 862 8.39 0.04 30.94
N THR A 863 9.70 0.25 31.13
CA THR A 863 10.27 0.58 32.45
C THR A 863 10.34 2.08 32.76
N GLY A 864 10.21 2.94 31.74
CA GLY A 864 10.28 4.39 31.89
C GLY A 864 10.12 5.13 30.55
N GLU A 865 10.32 6.44 30.57
CA GLU A 865 10.26 7.29 29.38
C GLU A 865 11.29 6.86 28.31
N LEU A 866 10.96 7.02 27.03
CA LEU A 866 11.88 6.72 25.93
C LEU A 866 13.05 7.73 25.93
N LEU A 867 14.28 7.25 26.05
CA LEU A 867 15.52 8.03 25.89
C LEU A 867 15.52 9.38 26.63
N PRO A 868 15.29 9.44 27.95
CA PRO A 868 15.07 10.69 28.71
C PRO A 868 16.26 11.66 28.66
N GLU A 869 17.45 11.18 28.27
CA GLU A 869 18.67 11.97 28.10
C GLU A 869 18.61 12.97 26.93
N ILE A 870 17.72 12.77 25.94
CA ILE A 870 17.59 13.63 24.76
C ILE A 870 16.38 14.55 24.91
N SER A 871 16.55 15.78 25.38
CA SER A 871 15.44 16.74 25.53
C SER A 871 15.39 17.76 24.39
N GLY A 872 14.20 18.24 24.03
CA GLY A 872 14.01 19.36 23.10
C GLY A 872 13.89 18.98 21.61
N SER A 873 13.55 17.72 21.30
CA SER A 873 13.29 17.23 19.94
C SER A 873 11.80 16.94 19.78
N SER A 874 11.11 17.71 18.94
CA SER A 874 9.67 17.53 18.69
C SER A 874 9.31 16.14 18.16
N TYR A 875 10.23 15.51 17.42
CA TYR A 875 10.07 14.13 16.94
C TYR A 875 10.09 13.11 18.09
N LEU A 876 11.05 13.23 19.02
CA LEU A 876 11.16 12.30 20.14
C LEU A 876 10.08 12.55 21.19
N ASP A 877 9.67 13.79 21.39
CA ASP A 877 8.57 14.15 22.29
C ASP A 877 7.25 13.53 21.80
N ALA A 878 6.95 13.64 20.50
CA ALA A 878 5.78 12.99 19.92
C ALA A 878 5.82 11.45 20.05
N GLU A 879 7.01 10.85 19.93
CA GLU A 879 7.18 9.40 20.05
C GLU A 879 7.07 8.90 21.49
N ARG A 880 7.58 9.66 22.47
CA ARG A 880 7.36 9.43 23.91
C ARG A 880 5.87 9.43 24.23
N ASP A 881 5.16 10.47 23.79
CA ASP A 881 3.72 10.60 24.00
C ASP A 881 2.95 9.41 23.38
N ARG A 882 3.38 8.95 22.21
CA ARG A 882 2.77 7.81 21.51
C ARG A 882 2.94 6.51 22.32
N LEU A 883 4.17 6.20 22.74
CA LEU A 883 4.49 4.96 23.46
C LEU A 883 3.94 4.96 24.90
N GLN A 884 3.96 6.11 25.58
CA GLN A 884 3.36 6.30 26.90
C GLN A 884 1.85 6.06 26.87
N ARG A 885 1.14 6.64 25.89
CA ARG A 885 -0.30 6.38 25.70
C ARG A 885 -0.59 4.92 25.37
N ALA A 886 0.26 4.27 24.57
CA ALA A 886 0.12 2.85 24.27
C ALA A 886 0.30 1.97 25.53
N ALA A 887 1.27 2.29 26.39
CA ALA A 887 1.49 1.61 27.67
C ALA A 887 0.32 1.84 28.65
N ALA A 888 -0.17 3.08 28.74
CA ALA A 888 -1.34 3.40 29.57
C ALA A 888 -2.60 2.64 29.13
N ALA A 889 -2.82 2.55 27.81
CA ALA A 889 -3.92 1.78 27.24
C ALA A 889 -3.79 0.27 27.48
N ALA A 890 -2.57 -0.28 27.40
CA ALA A 890 -2.31 -1.69 27.71
C ALA A 890 -2.58 -2.00 29.20
N ALA A 891 -2.16 -1.11 30.11
CA ALA A 891 -2.46 -1.21 31.53
C ALA A 891 -3.97 -1.12 31.83
N ALA A 892 -4.68 -0.19 31.19
CA ALA A 892 -6.14 -0.09 31.32
C ALA A 892 -6.86 -1.36 30.83
N ALA A 893 -6.41 -1.93 29.72
CA ALA A 893 -6.99 -3.14 29.16
C ALA A 893 -6.69 -4.39 30.04
N LEU A 894 -5.50 -4.47 30.65
CA LEU A 894 -5.20 -5.48 31.66
C LEU A 894 -6.08 -5.33 32.90
N ALA A 895 -6.30 -4.09 33.36
CA ALA A 895 -7.20 -3.84 34.49
C ALA A 895 -8.63 -4.33 34.20
N ALA A 896 -9.13 -4.09 32.99
CA ALA A 896 -10.43 -4.58 32.55
C ALA A 896 -10.49 -6.12 32.47
N ASP A 897 -9.43 -6.76 31.95
CA ASP A 897 -9.35 -8.22 31.85
C ASP A 897 -9.32 -8.89 33.23
N HIS A 898 -8.48 -8.41 34.15
CA HIS A 898 -8.42 -8.88 35.54
C HIS A 898 -9.76 -8.66 36.27
N ARG A 899 -10.39 -7.51 36.07
CA ARG A 899 -11.72 -7.23 36.63
C ARG A 899 -12.76 -8.23 36.10
N GLY A 900 -12.73 -8.55 34.82
CA GLY A 900 -13.61 -9.55 34.20
C GLY A 900 -13.41 -10.96 34.77
N LEU A 901 -12.20 -11.28 35.22
CA LEU A 901 -11.86 -12.53 35.91
C LEU A 901 -12.16 -12.53 37.41
N GLY A 902 -12.57 -11.40 37.99
CA GLY A 902 -12.76 -11.24 39.44
C GLY A 902 -11.46 -11.06 40.23
N GLU A 903 -10.34 -10.83 39.54
CA GLU A 903 -9.00 -10.61 40.10
C GLU A 903 -8.82 -9.12 40.45
N PHE A 904 -9.62 -8.64 41.41
CA PHE A 904 -9.73 -7.21 41.72
C PHE A 904 -8.43 -6.56 42.21
N GLU A 905 -7.57 -7.30 42.91
CA GLU A 905 -6.26 -6.78 43.37
C GLU A 905 -5.31 -6.52 42.20
N GLN A 906 -5.21 -7.45 41.24
CA GLN A 906 -4.39 -7.28 40.03
C GLN A 906 -4.97 -6.18 39.13
N ALA A 907 -6.30 -6.13 39.02
CA ALA A 907 -6.99 -5.06 38.31
C ALA A 907 -6.65 -3.68 38.90
N LEU A 908 -6.58 -3.57 40.23
CA LEU A 908 -6.24 -2.34 40.92
C LEU A 908 -4.81 -1.88 40.60
N VAL A 909 -3.83 -2.77 40.65
CA VAL A 909 -2.42 -2.45 40.32
C VAL A 909 -2.30 -1.92 38.89
N MET A 910 -2.99 -2.56 37.94
CA MET A 910 -2.96 -2.15 36.54
C MET A 910 -3.72 -0.83 36.29
N ALA A 911 -4.83 -0.60 36.98
CA ALA A 911 -5.55 0.67 36.93
C ALA A 911 -4.70 1.83 37.50
N GLN A 912 -4.01 1.61 38.63
CA GLN A 912 -3.07 2.59 39.19
C GLN A 912 -1.93 2.88 38.21
N ARG A 913 -1.38 1.84 37.58
CA ARG A 913 -0.31 2.00 36.59
C ARG A 913 -0.77 2.78 35.35
N SER A 914 -2.00 2.55 34.88
CA SER A 914 -2.61 3.31 33.79
C SER A 914 -2.73 4.81 34.12
N VAL A 915 -3.24 5.13 35.31
CA VAL A 915 -3.36 6.52 35.81
C VAL A 915 -1.99 7.19 36.00
N GLN A 916 -0.99 6.46 36.49
CA GLN A 916 0.37 7.00 36.63
C GLN A 916 1.00 7.36 35.28
N LEU A 917 0.71 6.56 34.24
CA LEU A 917 1.26 6.76 32.90
C LEU A 917 0.49 7.83 32.14
N GLU A 918 -0.83 7.89 32.23
CA GLU A 918 -1.67 8.89 31.57
C GLU A 918 -2.70 9.47 32.55
N PRO A 919 -2.30 10.48 33.35
CA PRO A 919 -3.20 11.09 34.33
C PRO A 919 -4.39 11.80 33.69
N TYR A 920 -4.34 12.13 32.40
CA TYR A 920 -5.38 12.89 31.69
C TYR A 920 -6.49 12.02 31.10
N GLN A 921 -6.45 10.71 31.34
CA GLN A 921 -7.48 9.79 30.90
C GLN A 921 -8.58 9.59 31.97
N ASP A 922 -9.68 10.35 31.84
CA ASP A 922 -10.83 10.33 32.75
C ASP A 922 -11.35 8.92 33.08
N THR A 923 -11.39 8.03 32.08
CA THR A 923 -11.90 6.66 32.23
C THR A 923 -11.04 5.80 33.16
N ALA A 924 -9.72 6.07 33.24
CA ALA A 924 -8.81 5.31 34.09
C ALA A 924 -9.03 5.62 35.58
N TRP A 925 -9.27 6.88 35.92
CA TRP A 925 -9.62 7.33 37.28
C TRP A 925 -10.96 6.76 37.76
N ALA A 926 -11.95 6.72 36.88
CA ALA A 926 -13.26 6.12 37.19
C ALA A 926 -13.14 4.63 37.51
N VAL A 927 -12.43 3.86 36.67
CA VAL A 927 -12.19 2.43 36.89
C VAL A 927 -11.39 2.20 38.18
N LEU A 928 -10.39 3.03 38.48
CA LEU A 928 -9.62 2.93 39.72
C LEU A 928 -10.49 3.15 40.97
N ALA A 929 -11.36 4.16 40.97
CA ALA A 929 -12.29 4.42 42.06
C ALA A 929 -13.32 3.28 42.23
N GLU A 930 -13.87 2.76 41.13
CA GLU A 930 -14.80 1.61 41.16
C GLU A 930 -14.15 0.34 41.72
N LEU A 931 -12.87 0.09 41.42
CA LEU A 931 -12.13 -1.06 41.94
C LEU A 931 -11.90 -0.96 43.46
N HIS A 932 -11.59 0.23 43.98
CA HIS A 932 -11.51 0.45 45.43
C HIS A 932 -12.87 0.24 46.13
N GLU A 933 -13.98 0.67 45.54
CA GLU A 933 -15.32 0.40 46.08
C GLU A 933 -15.68 -1.09 46.04
N ALA A 934 -15.34 -1.78 44.96
CA ALA A 934 -15.57 -3.23 44.83
C ALA A 934 -14.78 -4.04 45.88
N LEU A 935 -13.62 -3.54 46.30
CA LEU A 935 -12.79 -4.11 47.37
C LEU A 935 -13.22 -3.67 48.79
N GLY A 936 -14.24 -2.80 48.91
CA GLY A 936 -14.76 -2.31 50.20
C GLY A 936 -13.95 -1.18 50.84
N ASP A 937 -13.00 -0.58 50.12
CA ASP A 937 -12.19 0.56 50.59
C ASP A 937 -12.76 1.89 50.09
N HIS A 938 -13.87 2.30 50.71
CA HIS A 938 -14.55 3.56 50.39
C HIS A 938 -13.67 4.79 50.62
N SER A 939 -12.76 4.74 51.60
CA SER A 939 -11.80 5.81 51.88
C SER A 939 -10.85 6.06 50.71
N SER A 940 -10.26 5.01 50.15
CA SER A 940 -9.37 5.13 49.00
C SER A 940 -10.12 5.52 47.73
N ALA A 941 -11.37 5.07 47.54
CA ALA A 941 -12.21 5.50 46.43
C ALA A 941 -12.52 7.01 46.46
N GLU A 942 -12.83 7.56 47.64
CA GLU A 942 -13.01 9.01 47.81
C GLU A 942 -11.71 9.78 47.57
N LEU A 943 -10.57 9.25 48.03
CA LEU A 943 -9.26 9.85 47.80
C LEU A 943 -8.93 9.93 46.29
N VAL A 944 -9.13 8.85 45.54
CA VAL A 944 -8.92 8.79 44.09
C VAL A 944 -9.81 9.82 43.38
N ARG A 945 -11.09 9.95 43.77
CA ARG A 945 -12.00 10.97 43.21
C ARG A 945 -11.54 12.39 43.54
N HIS A 946 -11.00 12.61 44.74
CA HIS A 946 -10.48 13.90 45.14
C HIS A 946 -9.20 14.28 44.38
N GLU A 947 -8.28 13.32 44.19
CA GLU A 947 -7.07 13.51 43.39
C GLU A 947 -7.40 13.80 41.92
N TYR A 948 -8.36 13.08 41.35
CA TYR A 948 -8.88 13.34 40.01
C TYR A 948 -9.47 14.75 39.89
N ALA A 949 -10.31 15.17 40.83
CA ALA A 949 -10.87 16.52 40.85
C ALA A 949 -9.79 17.61 40.99
N ARG A 950 -8.72 17.35 41.75
CA ARG A 950 -7.57 18.26 41.86
C ARG A 950 -6.82 18.36 40.53
N MET A 951 -6.53 17.23 39.89
CA MET A 951 -5.88 17.18 38.58
C MET A 951 -6.70 17.92 37.50
N GLN A 952 -8.04 17.75 37.49
CA GLN A 952 -8.92 18.52 36.61
C GLN A 952 -8.88 20.03 36.90
N ALA A 953 -8.86 20.43 38.18
CA ALA A 953 -8.75 21.84 38.57
C ALA A 953 -7.40 22.46 38.18
N ASP A 954 -6.31 21.67 38.18
CA ASP A 954 -4.98 22.11 37.73
C ASP A 954 -4.92 22.29 36.19
N LEU A 955 -5.83 21.68 35.43
CA LEU A 955 -5.97 21.81 33.97
C LEU A 955 -6.91 22.94 33.54
N GLU A 956 -7.84 23.37 34.40
CA GLU A 956 -8.63 24.56 34.14
C GLU A 956 -7.70 25.79 34.23
N PRO A 957 -7.50 26.56 33.14
CA PRO A 957 -6.63 27.72 33.17
C PRO A 957 -7.16 28.67 34.24
N SER A 958 -6.32 28.92 35.26
CA SER A 958 -6.66 29.80 36.37
C SER A 958 -7.25 31.09 35.82
N HIS A 959 -8.54 31.31 36.05
CA HIS A 959 -9.15 32.61 35.87
C HIS A 959 -8.52 33.58 36.88
N LEU A 960 -7.46 34.27 36.46
CA LEU A 960 -7.01 35.56 36.97
C LEU A 960 -6.25 36.34 35.88
#